data_AF-A0A3Q0KZP8-F1
#
_entry.id   AF-A0A3Q0KZP8-F1
#
_cell.length_a   1.000
_cell.length_b   1.000
_cell.length_c   1.000
_cell.angle_alpha   90.00
_cell.angle_beta   90.00
_cell.angle_gamma   90.00
#
_symmetry.space_group_name_H-M   'P 1'
#
loop_
_entity.id
_entity.type
_entity.pdbx_description
1 polymer ?
#
loop_
_entity_poly.entity_id
_entity_poly.type
_entity_poly.pdbx_seq_one_letter_code
_entity_poly.pdbx_strand_id
1 'polypeptide(L)'
;MSLANEVMTLSQRVAPDFAQQASRNADNKGQTLSGLATQYRDALLADGSWPDIDYTIVATDEKPIREHLDRIRVLAAAEHLFPQTGYAQAAIEAMYYWYSADRTNKNWWWNEIGKQLRLGPAALMLGSALPSDLKTLIQGDMPSAPYKTGANRTDLSKAVIFGGLLANDAAQVQRGLEGIAETIVITEAEGVQADYSFQQHGAQLYTGGYGEVFFDTASFWAYHVRDLQWKFSPEQIDLLSDYFLEGVRWMNSHGTLDYNARGRGISRVQVVDKSTLQQQSQYIAALSPQRAQEAEQFRRHVAGEGAGFEGFKQFWRSDYASKVGENHFIGVKMNSLRIEPTEAGNNENLLGNWLGFGSMFIMQRGDEYHNLFPVWNWALVPGVTAPQFAEKPADWGSIVMNTSFVGGVSDGRYGVAVMDMNAYGTQAKKAWFSFKDEMVALGAGIASTRNEYVNTSVNQTRLKGPVTVDGAVYEKGSRALVNASWVHHDGIGYVFPAYWYGHMNNQTQSGNWYDINRGQANEVVSDEVFMLRIGHSWQPTNASYQYIIVPNRTASQVEAYAQQSPIAVLSNSNTLQAVHHQGLNVTGVIFHQPGSINLHDGSTLSVSQASVVLIDQSAADPVVTLSTPGQGTQVQVSFDKGGVSKHTTVQTSSEPRWMGKGVLVDFSAPVLPTPPQTVMVSQDAFVRDGQYASQSFGSNSYLVVKKDGTGYNRKTVLQFDLSGQGIDSTTNATLRLHVRNVNSDVERTVTVSRLASSDWLESNISWASLPANVATGPSVGITPADIDRWVELDISALMQSGVVSLVLENLGSASGKSDVSFSSRESAQAPQLVLSRSQ
;
A
#
# COMPACT_ATOMS: atom_id res chain seq x y z
N MET A 1 -23.73 -31.27 23.08
CA MET A 1 -22.64 -32.23 23.36
C MET A 1 -21.97 -31.77 24.66
N SER A 2 -21.36 -32.63 25.49
CA SER A 2 -20.65 -32.13 26.70
C SER A 2 -19.33 -31.44 26.30
N LEU A 3 -18.80 -30.53 27.12
CA LEU A 3 -17.52 -29.85 26.85
C LEU A 3 -16.38 -30.83 26.57
N ALA A 4 -16.28 -31.89 27.38
CA ALA A 4 -15.29 -32.95 27.21
C ALA A 4 -15.46 -33.70 25.87
N ASN A 5 -16.71 -33.95 25.43
CA ASN A 5 -16.96 -34.57 24.14
C ASN A 5 -16.58 -33.65 22.97
N GLU A 6 -16.69 -32.33 23.12
CA GLU A 6 -16.25 -31.37 22.10
C GLU A 6 -14.73 -31.24 22.02
N VAL A 7 -13.99 -31.30 23.14
CA VAL A 7 -12.51 -31.35 23.13
C VAL A 7 -12.02 -32.60 22.39
N MET A 8 -12.65 -33.74 22.65
CA MET A 8 -12.35 -34.99 21.95
C MET A 8 -12.68 -34.90 20.45
N THR A 9 -13.84 -34.32 20.11
CA THR A 9 -14.25 -34.10 18.71
C THR A 9 -13.24 -33.21 17.98
N LEU A 10 -12.80 -32.11 18.61
CA LEU A 10 -11.80 -31.21 18.03
C LEU A 10 -10.47 -31.92 17.83
N SER A 11 -10.01 -32.71 18.81
CA SER A 11 -8.78 -33.50 18.70
C SER A 11 -8.82 -34.48 17.52
N GLN A 12 -9.96 -35.16 17.31
CA GLN A 12 -10.17 -36.08 16.18
C GLN A 12 -10.20 -35.37 14.83
N ARG A 13 -10.61 -34.09 14.78
CA ARG A 13 -10.66 -33.30 13.55
C ARG A 13 -9.30 -32.76 13.13
N VAL A 14 -8.45 -32.34 14.06
CA VAL A 14 -7.19 -31.66 13.74
C VAL A 14 -6.03 -32.62 13.48
N ALA A 15 -6.04 -33.81 14.10
CA ALA A 15 -4.94 -34.77 13.94
C ALA A 15 -4.72 -35.24 12.48
N PRO A 16 -5.77 -35.57 11.69
CA PRO A 16 -5.60 -35.92 10.28
C PRO A 16 -4.98 -34.79 9.46
N ASP A 17 -5.38 -33.54 9.67
CA ASP A 17 -4.87 -32.39 8.92
C ASP A 17 -3.40 -32.11 9.26
N PHE A 18 -2.98 -32.27 10.53
CA PHE A 18 -1.57 -32.18 10.91
C PHE A 18 -0.72 -33.26 10.24
N ALA A 19 -1.25 -34.48 10.12
CA ALA A 19 -0.57 -35.59 9.47
C ALA A 19 -0.45 -35.35 7.95
N GLN A 20 -1.53 -34.89 7.31
CA GLN A 20 -1.50 -34.51 5.91
C GLN A 20 -0.55 -33.34 5.63
N GLN A 21 -0.50 -32.34 6.52
CA GLN A 21 0.46 -31.24 6.38
C GLN A 21 1.91 -31.74 6.41
N ALA A 22 2.23 -32.71 7.27
CA ALA A 22 3.56 -33.33 7.27
C ALA A 22 3.82 -34.11 5.96
N SER A 23 2.80 -34.77 5.40
CA SER A 23 2.93 -35.42 4.09
C SER A 23 3.25 -34.43 2.98
N ARG A 24 2.51 -33.33 2.90
CA ARG A 24 2.73 -32.28 1.89
C ARG A 24 4.12 -31.65 2.02
N ASN A 25 4.58 -31.42 3.25
CA ASN A 25 5.93 -30.92 3.50
C ASN A 25 7.02 -31.89 3.03
N ALA A 26 6.78 -33.20 3.08
CA ALA A 26 7.69 -34.19 2.50
C ALA A 26 7.66 -34.13 0.98
N ASP A 27 6.47 -34.09 0.37
CA ASP A 27 6.29 -34.03 -1.08
C ASP A 27 6.96 -32.78 -1.69
N ASN A 28 6.83 -31.63 -1.02
CA ASN A 28 7.49 -30.37 -1.39
C ASN A 28 9.03 -30.44 -1.37
N LYS A 29 9.60 -31.42 -0.65
CA LYS A 29 11.04 -31.72 -0.62
C LYS A 29 11.43 -32.83 -1.61
N GLY A 30 10.49 -33.29 -2.45
CA GLY A 30 10.71 -34.41 -3.36
C GLY A 30 10.81 -35.77 -2.66
N GLN A 31 10.29 -35.89 -1.44
CA GLN A 31 10.34 -37.10 -0.62
C GLN A 31 8.93 -37.56 -0.29
N THR A 32 8.75 -38.83 0.10
CA THR A 32 7.46 -39.31 0.62
C THR A 32 7.48 -39.32 2.14
N LEU A 33 6.34 -39.10 2.78
CA LEU A 33 6.21 -39.17 4.24
C LEU A 33 6.70 -40.52 4.78
N SER A 34 6.26 -41.62 4.16
CA SER A 34 6.63 -42.98 4.56
C SER A 34 8.11 -43.27 4.34
N GLY A 35 8.70 -42.75 3.26
CA GLY A 35 10.14 -42.87 2.98
C GLY A 35 10.98 -42.17 4.05
N LEU A 36 10.63 -40.93 4.40
CA LEU A 36 11.28 -40.19 5.47
C LEU A 36 11.11 -40.87 6.83
N ALA A 37 9.89 -41.30 7.17
CA ALA A 37 9.63 -41.98 8.44
C ALA A 37 10.42 -43.29 8.57
N THR A 38 10.50 -44.08 7.49
CA THR A 38 11.34 -45.29 7.43
C THR A 38 12.81 -44.93 7.66
N GLN A 39 13.32 -43.93 6.94
CA GLN A 39 14.70 -43.47 7.09
C GLN A 39 15.01 -43.04 8.53
N TYR A 40 14.15 -42.23 9.14
CA TYR A 40 14.36 -41.74 10.50
C TYR A 40 14.22 -42.84 11.54
N ARG A 41 13.27 -43.78 11.38
CA ARG A 41 13.14 -44.95 12.25
C ARG A 41 14.41 -45.81 12.19
N ASP A 42 14.89 -46.12 10.99
CA ASP A 42 16.01 -47.05 10.79
C ASP A 42 17.36 -46.43 11.24
N ALA A 43 17.45 -45.10 11.24
CA ALA A 43 18.62 -44.35 11.71
C ALA A 43 18.58 -44.02 13.22
N LEU A 44 17.49 -44.33 13.93
CA LEU A 44 17.34 -44.03 15.35
C LEU A 44 18.25 -44.93 16.18
N LEU A 45 19.03 -44.34 17.08
CA LEU A 45 19.87 -45.09 18.02
C LEU A 45 19.03 -45.64 19.18
N ALA A 46 19.58 -46.63 19.88
CA ALA A 46 18.92 -47.28 21.02
C ALA A 46 18.61 -46.32 22.19
N ASP A 47 19.27 -45.16 22.26
CA ASP A 47 18.99 -44.12 23.25
C ASP A 47 17.91 -43.12 22.81
N GLY A 48 17.38 -43.24 21.58
CA GLY A 48 16.39 -42.33 20.99
C GLY A 48 16.99 -41.11 20.29
N SER A 49 18.30 -41.03 20.12
CA SER A 49 18.96 -39.96 19.37
C SER A 49 19.21 -40.32 17.90
N TRP A 50 19.51 -39.31 17.08
CA TRP A 50 20.00 -39.52 15.72
C TRP A 50 21.48 -39.15 15.62
N PRO A 51 22.33 -39.99 15.01
CA PRO A 51 23.78 -39.79 14.99
C PRO A 51 24.22 -38.61 14.12
N ASP A 52 23.38 -38.17 13.19
CA ASP A 52 23.65 -37.06 12.29
C ASP A 52 23.23 -35.68 12.84
N ILE A 53 22.65 -35.65 14.04
CA ILE A 53 22.29 -34.40 14.74
C ILE A 53 23.35 -34.09 15.80
N ASP A 54 24.00 -32.93 15.68
CA ASP A 54 24.93 -32.45 16.70
C ASP A 54 24.16 -31.80 17.87
N TYR A 55 23.87 -32.59 18.89
CA TYR A 55 23.17 -32.12 20.09
C TYR A 55 24.01 -31.18 20.97
N THR A 56 25.34 -31.09 20.77
CA THR A 56 26.21 -30.28 21.62
C THR A 56 26.06 -28.78 21.38
N ILE A 57 25.56 -28.40 20.20
CA ILE A 57 25.38 -27.01 19.78
C ILE A 57 23.92 -26.53 19.87
N VAL A 58 23.01 -27.34 20.42
CA VAL A 58 21.57 -27.01 20.57
C VAL A 58 21.34 -25.66 21.25
N ALA A 59 22.21 -25.27 22.20
CA ALA A 59 22.09 -24.01 22.91
C ALA A 59 22.35 -22.79 22.01
N THR A 60 23.13 -22.92 20.95
CA THR A 60 23.62 -21.80 20.14
C THR A 60 23.17 -21.83 18.69
N ASP A 61 22.76 -23.00 18.19
CA ASP A 61 22.29 -23.22 16.83
C ASP A 61 20.89 -23.85 16.87
N GLU A 62 19.99 -23.36 16.03
CA GLU A 62 18.61 -23.85 15.95
C GLU A 62 18.44 -25.10 15.08
N LYS A 63 19.44 -25.44 14.26
CA LYS A 63 19.37 -26.59 13.36
C LYS A 63 19.12 -27.92 14.10
N PRO A 64 19.86 -28.26 15.19
CA PRO A 64 19.67 -29.55 15.85
C PRO A 64 18.30 -29.69 16.52
N ILE A 65 17.82 -28.64 17.18
CA ILE A 65 16.49 -28.63 17.83
C ILE A 65 15.37 -28.74 16.79
N ARG A 66 15.49 -28.04 15.66
CA ARG A 66 14.56 -28.14 14.52
C ARG A 66 14.53 -29.56 13.96
N GLU A 67 15.69 -30.12 13.61
CA GLU A 67 15.79 -31.42 12.96
C GLU A 67 15.23 -32.54 13.83
N HIS A 68 15.57 -32.58 15.11
CA HIS A 68 15.07 -33.61 16.02
C HIS A 68 13.54 -33.56 16.17
N LEU A 69 12.99 -32.37 16.42
CA LEU A 69 11.54 -32.20 16.62
C LEU A 69 10.73 -32.40 15.34
N ASP A 70 11.25 -31.99 14.19
CA ASP A 70 10.59 -32.20 12.89
C ASP A 70 10.58 -33.71 12.52
N ARG A 71 11.63 -34.47 12.87
CA ARG A 71 11.65 -35.95 12.70
C ARG A 71 10.60 -36.65 13.55
N ILE A 72 10.44 -36.25 14.81
CA ILE A 72 9.36 -36.76 15.68
C ILE A 72 8.00 -36.52 15.03
N ARG A 73 7.78 -35.31 14.48
CA ARG A 73 6.53 -34.96 13.81
C ARG A 73 6.29 -35.81 12.56
N VAL A 74 7.33 -36.09 11.76
CA VAL A 74 7.25 -36.99 10.60
C VAL A 74 6.87 -38.41 11.01
N LEU A 75 7.51 -38.96 12.03
CA LEU A 75 7.21 -40.31 12.54
C LEU A 75 5.76 -40.41 13.06
N ALA A 76 5.32 -39.42 13.85
CA ALA A 76 3.95 -39.36 14.36
C ALA A 76 2.91 -39.22 13.24
N ALA A 77 3.20 -38.42 12.20
CA ALA A 77 2.32 -38.28 11.04
C ALA A 77 2.25 -39.57 10.20
N ALA A 78 3.39 -40.25 10.01
CA ALA A 78 3.44 -41.51 9.29
C ALA A 78 2.69 -42.62 10.03
N GLU A 79 2.81 -42.70 11.36
CA GLU A 79 2.00 -43.59 12.20
C GLU A 79 0.50 -43.34 11.97
N HIS A 80 0.10 -42.07 11.94
CA HIS A 80 -1.31 -41.70 11.81
C HIS A 80 -1.91 -42.05 10.43
N LEU A 81 -1.18 -41.81 9.34
CA LEU A 81 -1.68 -42.03 7.96
C LEU A 81 -1.38 -43.43 7.43
N PHE A 82 -0.25 -44.02 7.81
CA PHE A 82 0.28 -45.27 7.29
C PHE A 82 0.79 -46.14 8.43
N PRO A 83 -0.09 -46.60 9.33
CA PRO A 83 0.33 -47.38 10.50
C PRO A 83 1.11 -48.62 10.04
N GLN A 84 2.40 -48.64 10.34
CA GLN A 84 3.32 -49.74 10.10
C GLN A 84 4.08 -50.05 11.39
N THR A 85 4.71 -51.21 11.46
CA THR A 85 5.47 -51.62 12.64
C THR A 85 6.62 -50.64 12.92
N GLY A 86 6.54 -49.93 14.05
CA GLY A 86 7.66 -49.22 14.67
C GLY A 86 7.71 -47.69 14.54
N TYR A 87 6.81 -47.03 13.80
CA TYR A 87 6.84 -45.55 13.71
C TYR A 87 6.45 -44.88 15.03
N ALA A 88 5.35 -45.30 15.66
CA ALA A 88 4.99 -44.85 17.01
C ALA A 88 6.13 -45.05 18.01
N GLN A 89 6.72 -46.25 18.02
CA GLN A 89 7.80 -46.59 18.95
C GLN A 89 9.03 -45.68 18.76
N ALA A 90 9.46 -45.46 17.52
CA ALA A 90 10.57 -44.57 17.22
C ALA A 90 10.29 -43.12 17.63
N ALA A 91 9.06 -42.63 17.41
CA ALA A 91 8.66 -41.28 17.85
C ALA A 91 8.71 -41.16 19.38
N ILE A 92 8.24 -42.19 20.10
CA ILE A 92 8.21 -42.25 21.57
C ILE A 92 9.64 -42.30 22.13
N GLU A 93 10.52 -43.13 21.58
CA GLU A 93 11.93 -43.22 21.98
C GLU A 93 12.65 -41.87 21.76
N ALA A 94 12.41 -41.23 20.62
CA ALA A 94 12.95 -39.89 20.36
C ALA A 94 12.42 -38.83 21.33
N MET A 95 11.14 -38.89 21.73
CA MET A 95 10.58 -38.00 22.76
C MET A 95 11.20 -38.26 24.13
N TYR A 96 11.43 -39.51 24.53
CA TYR A 96 12.16 -39.81 25.77
C TYR A 96 13.57 -39.27 25.74
N TYR A 97 14.28 -39.42 24.61
CA TYR A 97 15.58 -38.79 24.43
C TYR A 97 15.50 -37.28 24.56
N TRP A 98 14.51 -36.63 23.95
CA TRP A 98 14.29 -35.18 24.07
C TRP A 98 14.16 -34.72 25.52
N TYR A 99 13.37 -35.44 26.34
CA TYR A 99 13.13 -35.11 27.73
C TYR A 99 14.20 -35.62 28.71
N SER A 100 15.14 -36.47 28.28
CA SER A 100 16.23 -36.95 29.13
C SER A 100 17.26 -35.87 29.49
N ALA A 101 17.26 -34.73 28.79
CA ALA A 101 18.10 -33.58 29.09
C ALA A 101 17.31 -32.27 28.93
N ASP A 102 17.64 -31.26 29.74
CA ASP A 102 17.03 -29.92 29.66
C ASP A 102 17.61 -29.13 28.47
N ARG A 103 17.09 -29.43 27.28
CA ARG A 103 17.54 -28.83 26.02
C ARG A 103 16.88 -27.47 25.83
N THR A 104 17.67 -26.41 25.86
CA THR A 104 17.27 -25.03 25.59
C THR A 104 18.10 -24.42 24.46
N ASN A 105 17.56 -23.39 23.81
CA ASN A 105 18.25 -22.61 22.77
C ASN A 105 18.31 -21.12 23.18
N LYS A 106 19.37 -20.40 22.79
CA LYS A 106 19.49 -18.95 23.03
C LYS A 106 18.35 -18.14 22.42
N ASN A 107 17.79 -18.59 21.31
CA ASN A 107 16.58 -18.00 20.75
C ASN A 107 15.36 -18.46 21.58
N TRP A 108 14.80 -17.54 22.36
CA TRP A 108 13.64 -17.77 23.23
C TRP A 108 12.47 -18.45 22.49
N TRP A 109 12.28 -18.16 21.20
CA TRP A 109 11.17 -18.69 20.42
C TRP A 109 11.15 -20.21 20.41
N TRP A 110 12.32 -20.87 20.32
CA TRP A 110 12.38 -22.33 20.31
C TRP A 110 11.94 -22.95 21.64
N ASN A 111 12.15 -22.25 22.75
CA ASN A 111 11.81 -22.71 24.08
C ASN A 111 10.32 -22.44 24.41
N GLU A 112 9.76 -21.34 23.93
CA GLU A 112 8.39 -20.91 24.28
C GLU A 112 7.33 -21.24 23.22
N ILE A 113 7.74 -21.45 21.96
CA ILE A 113 6.84 -21.67 20.81
C ILE A 113 7.29 -22.87 19.98
N GLY A 114 8.56 -22.90 19.56
CA GLY A 114 9.07 -23.84 18.57
C GLY A 114 8.84 -25.29 18.94
N LYS A 115 9.20 -25.69 20.16
CA LYS A 115 8.98 -27.05 20.66
C LYS A 115 7.50 -27.41 20.77
N GLN A 116 6.67 -26.48 21.25
CA GLN A 116 5.23 -26.67 21.45
C GLN A 116 4.53 -26.94 20.12
N LEU A 117 4.89 -26.20 19.07
CA LEU A 117 4.33 -26.35 17.73
C LEU A 117 4.72 -27.67 17.02
N ARG A 118 5.70 -28.43 17.53
CA ARG A 118 6.03 -29.78 17.02
C ARG A 118 5.49 -30.88 17.92
N LEU A 119 5.74 -30.79 19.23
CA LEU A 119 5.36 -31.81 20.19
C LEU A 119 3.85 -31.90 20.39
N GLY A 120 3.13 -30.77 20.36
CA GLY A 120 1.66 -30.75 20.48
C GLY A 120 0.98 -31.55 19.36
N PRO A 121 1.18 -31.19 18.07
CA PRO A 121 0.65 -31.95 16.95
C PRO A 121 1.13 -33.42 16.92
N ALA A 122 2.40 -33.68 17.24
CA ALA A 122 2.91 -35.05 17.29
C ALA A 122 2.18 -35.90 18.35
N ALA A 123 1.97 -35.36 19.54
CA ALA A 123 1.21 -36.02 20.61
C ALA A 123 -0.26 -36.28 20.20
N LEU A 124 -0.91 -35.32 19.53
CA LEU A 124 -2.28 -35.47 19.03
C LEU A 124 -2.38 -36.56 17.95
N MET A 125 -1.41 -36.63 17.03
CA MET A 125 -1.37 -37.65 15.97
C MET A 125 -1.12 -39.07 16.52
N LEU A 126 -0.24 -39.21 17.51
CA LEU A 126 0.02 -40.49 18.19
C LEU A 126 -1.20 -40.97 19.02
N GLY A 127 -2.00 -40.04 19.54
CA GLY A 127 -3.24 -40.35 20.24
C GLY A 127 -3.03 -41.35 21.39
N SER A 128 -3.70 -42.50 21.32
CA SER A 128 -3.60 -43.55 22.35
C SER A 128 -2.26 -44.29 22.37
N ALA A 129 -1.42 -44.17 21.34
CA ALA A 129 -0.09 -44.77 21.34
C ALA A 129 0.89 -44.02 22.25
N LEU A 130 0.61 -42.75 22.59
CA LEU A 130 1.49 -41.94 23.43
C LEU A 130 1.44 -42.37 24.91
N PRO A 131 2.58 -42.71 25.55
CA PRO A 131 2.65 -42.99 26.97
C PRO A 131 2.16 -41.83 27.85
N SER A 132 1.49 -42.15 28.97
CA SER A 132 0.85 -41.15 29.85
C SER A 132 1.83 -40.19 30.53
N ASP A 133 3.04 -40.66 30.84
CA ASP A 133 4.14 -39.87 31.38
C ASP A 133 4.68 -38.87 30.35
N LEU A 134 4.93 -39.30 29.11
CA LEU A 134 5.30 -38.39 28.01
C LEU A 134 4.20 -37.37 27.72
N LYS A 135 2.94 -37.81 27.74
CA LYS A 135 1.80 -36.90 27.61
C LYS A 135 1.82 -35.80 28.69
N THR A 136 2.16 -36.15 29.93
CA THR A 136 2.26 -35.19 31.04
C THR A 136 3.41 -34.21 30.83
N LEU A 137 4.58 -34.68 30.35
CA LEU A 137 5.72 -33.81 30.03
C LEU A 137 5.39 -32.81 28.92
N ILE A 138 4.76 -33.28 27.83
CA ILE A 138 4.36 -32.43 26.70
C ILE A 138 3.29 -31.42 27.12
N GLN A 139 2.33 -31.82 27.97
CA GLN A 139 1.37 -30.88 28.56
C GLN A 139 2.06 -29.79 29.38
N GLY A 140 3.08 -30.14 30.17
CA GLY A 140 3.86 -29.19 30.97
C GLY A 140 4.60 -28.13 30.14
N ASP A 141 4.92 -28.45 28.88
CA ASP A 141 5.54 -27.50 27.94
C ASP A 141 4.54 -26.50 27.33
N MET A 142 3.23 -26.78 27.40
CA MET A 142 2.21 -25.95 26.75
C MET A 142 1.82 -24.76 27.65
N PRO A 143 1.83 -23.53 27.12
CA PRO A 143 1.40 -22.37 27.88
C PRO A 143 -0.09 -22.45 28.25
N SER A 144 -0.46 -21.86 29.38
CA SER A 144 -1.85 -21.81 29.85
C SER A 144 -2.69 -20.70 29.21
N ALA A 145 -2.03 -19.66 28.68
CA ALA A 145 -2.65 -18.52 27.99
C ALA A 145 -1.67 -17.86 27.00
N PRO A 146 -2.15 -17.16 25.94
CA PRO A 146 -1.28 -16.42 25.03
C PRO A 146 -0.88 -15.06 25.65
N TYR A 147 0.41 -14.80 25.81
CA TYR A 147 0.95 -13.63 26.53
C TYR A 147 1.84 -12.70 25.68
N LYS A 148 1.97 -12.95 24.37
CA LYS A 148 2.69 -12.08 23.41
C LYS A 148 1.69 -11.35 22.50
N THR A 149 2.17 -10.62 21.52
CA THR A 149 1.39 -9.85 20.52
C THR A 149 1.67 -10.32 19.08
N GLY A 150 0.83 -9.91 18.12
CA GLY A 150 1.00 -10.19 16.69
C GLY A 150 1.12 -11.68 16.36
N ALA A 151 1.98 -12.05 15.40
CA ALA A 151 2.20 -13.43 15.00
C ALA A 151 2.66 -14.35 16.15
N ASN A 152 3.44 -13.83 17.11
CA ASN A 152 3.84 -14.59 18.30
C ASN A 152 2.64 -14.92 19.20
N ARG A 153 1.63 -14.04 19.25
CA ARG A 153 0.38 -14.33 19.95
C ARG A 153 -0.37 -15.49 19.30
N THR A 154 -0.50 -15.45 17.99
CA THR A 154 -1.15 -16.51 17.19
C THR A 154 -0.45 -17.86 17.36
N ASP A 155 0.89 -17.88 17.36
CA ASP A 155 1.68 -19.09 17.62
C ASP A 155 1.50 -19.62 19.05
N LEU A 156 1.54 -18.76 20.05
CA LEU A 156 1.25 -19.16 21.43
C LEU A 156 -0.18 -19.66 21.59
N SER A 157 -1.16 -19.04 20.94
CA SER A 157 -2.54 -19.50 20.95
C SER A 157 -2.65 -20.94 20.46
N LYS A 158 -1.94 -21.34 19.40
CA LYS A 158 -1.90 -22.75 18.96
C LYS A 158 -1.36 -23.67 20.05
N ALA A 159 -0.26 -23.29 20.70
CA ALA A 159 0.33 -24.06 21.80
C ALA A 159 -0.63 -24.18 23.01
N VAL A 160 -1.36 -23.11 23.35
CA VAL A 160 -2.41 -23.13 24.38
C VAL A 160 -3.50 -24.12 24.01
N ILE A 161 -3.98 -24.11 22.76
CA ILE A 161 -5.00 -25.06 22.29
C ILE A 161 -4.49 -26.50 22.42
N PHE A 162 -3.25 -26.79 21.98
CA PHE A 162 -2.67 -28.13 22.12
C PHE A 162 -2.63 -28.60 23.57
N GLY A 163 -2.24 -27.73 24.51
CA GLY A 163 -2.30 -28.02 25.94
C GLY A 163 -3.71 -28.41 26.39
N GLY A 164 -4.71 -27.63 26.01
CA GLY A 164 -6.11 -27.90 26.34
C GLY A 164 -6.64 -29.21 25.74
N LEU A 165 -6.30 -29.50 24.47
CA LEU A 165 -6.68 -30.77 23.81
C LEU A 165 -6.05 -31.98 24.51
N LEU A 166 -4.77 -31.89 24.87
CA LEU A 166 -4.08 -32.98 25.57
C LEU A 166 -4.65 -33.17 26.98
N ALA A 167 -4.92 -32.08 27.71
CA ALA A 167 -5.42 -32.10 29.09
C ALA A 167 -6.93 -32.37 29.20
N ASN A 168 -7.66 -32.42 28.08
CA ASN A 168 -9.11 -32.40 28.07
C ASN A 168 -9.68 -31.16 28.82
N ASP A 169 -8.98 -30.02 28.72
CA ASP A 169 -9.33 -28.74 29.35
C ASP A 169 -9.97 -27.80 28.32
N ALA A 170 -11.30 -27.79 28.34
CA ALA A 170 -12.13 -26.93 27.50
C ALA A 170 -11.86 -25.42 27.69
N ALA A 171 -11.51 -25.00 28.90
CA ALA A 171 -11.24 -23.59 29.19
C ALA A 171 -9.90 -23.14 28.63
N GLN A 172 -8.89 -24.02 28.63
CA GLN A 172 -7.61 -23.75 27.97
C GLN A 172 -7.77 -23.71 26.44
N VAL A 173 -8.55 -24.62 25.85
CA VAL A 173 -8.90 -24.56 24.42
C VAL A 173 -9.55 -23.21 24.09
N GLN A 174 -10.54 -22.79 24.89
CA GLN A 174 -11.21 -21.50 24.72
C GLN A 174 -10.23 -20.31 24.72
N ARG A 175 -9.34 -20.20 25.72
CA ARG A 175 -8.35 -19.10 25.79
C ARG A 175 -7.44 -19.03 24.58
N GLY A 176 -7.03 -20.18 24.05
CA GLY A 176 -6.21 -20.25 22.85
C GLY A 176 -6.96 -19.77 21.62
N LEU A 177 -8.21 -20.21 21.43
CA LEU A 177 -9.08 -19.79 20.34
C LEU A 177 -9.45 -18.30 20.40
N GLU A 178 -9.72 -17.76 21.59
CA GLU A 178 -9.96 -16.32 21.83
C GLU A 178 -8.75 -15.48 21.37
N GLY A 179 -7.53 -15.93 21.67
CA GLY A 179 -6.32 -15.23 21.20
C GLY A 179 -6.14 -15.21 19.68
N ILE A 180 -6.71 -16.18 18.95
CA ILE A 180 -6.76 -16.16 17.47
C ILE A 180 -7.89 -15.24 17.00
N ALA A 181 -9.07 -15.38 17.60
CA ALA A 181 -10.27 -14.61 17.29
C ALA A 181 -10.05 -13.09 17.42
N GLU A 182 -9.26 -12.64 18.40
CA GLU A 182 -8.86 -11.23 18.58
C GLU A 182 -8.06 -10.65 17.41
N THR A 183 -7.43 -11.49 16.57
CA THR A 183 -6.67 -11.04 15.39
C THR A 183 -7.55 -10.89 14.14
N ILE A 184 -8.79 -11.38 14.18
CA ILE A 184 -9.73 -11.36 13.05
C ILE A 184 -10.56 -10.08 13.14
N VAL A 185 -9.89 -8.96 12.87
CA VAL A 185 -10.49 -7.62 12.92
C VAL A 185 -10.00 -6.75 11.78
N ILE A 186 -10.84 -5.84 11.31
CA ILE A 186 -10.39 -4.71 10.48
C ILE A 186 -9.64 -3.73 11.37
N THR A 187 -8.43 -3.34 10.95
CA THR A 187 -7.56 -2.43 11.70
C THR A 187 -6.98 -1.34 10.80
N GLU A 188 -6.58 -0.24 11.42
CA GLU A 188 -5.83 0.86 10.78
C GLU A 188 -4.32 0.76 11.05
N ALA A 189 -3.92 -0.20 11.90
CA ALA A 189 -2.54 -0.61 12.14
C ALA A 189 -2.20 -1.88 11.32
N GLU A 190 -1.17 -2.64 11.72
CA GLU A 190 -0.83 -3.92 11.10
C GLU A 190 -1.98 -4.95 11.22
N GLY A 191 -2.25 -5.68 10.14
CA GLY A 191 -3.35 -6.64 10.03
C GLY A 191 -4.21 -6.43 8.79
N VAL A 192 -5.44 -6.97 8.83
CA VAL A 192 -6.41 -6.85 7.73
C VAL A 192 -6.97 -5.42 7.68
N GLN A 193 -6.85 -4.79 6.52
CA GLN A 193 -7.31 -3.42 6.28
C GLN A 193 -8.75 -3.39 5.75
N ALA A 194 -9.38 -2.21 5.78
CA ALA A 194 -10.78 -2.01 5.35
C ALA A 194 -11.05 -2.26 3.84
N ASP A 195 -10.01 -2.37 3.02
CA ASP A 195 -10.07 -2.78 1.61
C ASP A 195 -9.70 -4.26 1.40
N TYR A 196 -9.55 -5.01 2.50
CA TYR A 196 -9.16 -6.42 2.57
C TYR A 196 -7.73 -6.73 2.12
N SER A 197 -6.87 -5.72 1.98
CA SER A 197 -5.42 -5.93 1.95
C SER A 197 -4.87 -6.28 3.33
N PHE A 198 -3.67 -6.86 3.40
CA PHE A 198 -2.97 -7.12 4.67
C PHE A 198 -1.73 -6.25 4.80
N GLN A 199 -1.49 -5.67 5.98
CA GLN A 199 -0.31 -4.85 6.26
C GLN A 199 0.52 -5.38 7.43
N GLN A 200 1.84 -5.32 7.32
CA GLN A 200 2.79 -5.69 8.39
C GLN A 200 4.12 -4.94 8.22
N HIS A 201 4.82 -4.69 9.32
CA HIS A 201 6.00 -3.82 9.42
C HIS A 201 5.63 -2.38 9.09
N GLY A 202 4.66 -1.86 9.83
CA GLY A 202 3.98 -0.62 9.51
C GLY A 202 2.96 -0.80 8.38
N ALA A 203 2.64 0.31 7.70
CA ALA A 203 1.69 0.30 6.60
C ALA A 203 2.34 -0.20 5.30
N GLN A 204 2.76 -1.46 5.26
CA GLN A 204 3.39 -2.11 4.09
C GLN A 204 2.51 -3.26 3.60
N LEU A 205 2.21 -3.33 2.29
CA LEU A 205 1.45 -4.46 1.73
C LEU A 205 2.19 -5.80 1.92
N TYR A 206 1.56 -6.73 2.63
CA TYR A 206 2.16 -7.99 3.07
C TYR A 206 1.18 -9.17 3.08
N THR A 207 0.28 -9.24 2.08
CA THR A 207 -0.67 -10.36 1.91
C THR A 207 0.05 -11.71 1.86
N GLY A 208 1.20 -11.79 1.17
CA GLY A 208 2.07 -12.97 1.12
C GLY A 208 3.16 -12.93 2.18
N GLY A 209 3.43 -14.03 2.88
CA GLY A 209 4.26 -14.04 4.08
C GLY A 209 3.42 -13.82 5.33
N TYR A 210 3.38 -12.60 5.90
CA TYR A 210 2.66 -12.37 7.17
C TYR A 210 1.14 -12.56 7.05
N GLY A 211 0.51 -12.08 5.97
CA GLY A 211 -0.91 -12.30 5.72
C GLY A 211 -1.26 -13.78 5.49
N GLU A 212 -0.37 -14.55 4.84
CA GLU A 212 -0.49 -16.01 4.70
C GLU A 212 -0.41 -16.72 6.07
N VAL A 213 0.56 -16.33 6.92
CA VAL A 213 0.72 -16.91 8.27
C VAL A 213 -0.52 -16.65 9.15
N PHE A 214 -1.05 -15.42 9.10
CA PHE A 214 -2.29 -15.06 9.78
C PHE A 214 -3.45 -15.95 9.30
N PHE A 215 -3.66 -15.99 7.99
CA PHE A 215 -4.85 -16.61 7.42
C PHE A 215 -4.80 -18.14 7.48
N ASP A 216 -3.63 -18.75 7.34
CA ASP A 216 -3.42 -20.18 7.56
C ASP A 216 -3.90 -20.60 8.95
N THR A 217 -3.51 -19.84 9.98
CA THR A 217 -3.93 -20.17 11.35
C THR A 217 -5.41 -19.86 11.58
N ALA A 218 -5.89 -18.69 11.17
CA ALA A 218 -7.25 -18.25 11.46
C ALA A 218 -8.31 -19.11 10.74
N SER A 219 -8.13 -19.39 9.45
CA SER A 219 -9.07 -20.20 8.66
C SER A 219 -9.11 -21.67 9.12
N PHE A 220 -7.94 -22.25 9.46
CA PHE A 220 -7.83 -23.62 9.98
C PHE A 220 -8.67 -23.81 11.25
N TRP A 221 -8.44 -22.97 12.26
CA TRP A 221 -9.14 -23.11 13.53
C TRP A 221 -10.63 -22.81 13.38
N ALA A 222 -10.99 -21.73 12.68
CA ALA A 222 -12.38 -21.40 12.38
C ALA A 222 -13.12 -22.60 11.76
N TYR A 223 -12.51 -23.26 10.77
CA TYR A 223 -13.08 -24.45 10.13
C TYR A 223 -13.26 -25.60 11.11
N HIS A 224 -12.25 -25.95 11.90
CA HIS A 224 -12.34 -27.13 12.78
C HIS A 224 -13.31 -26.97 13.95
N VAL A 225 -13.63 -25.74 14.37
CA VAL A 225 -14.60 -25.46 15.44
C VAL A 225 -15.99 -25.02 14.95
N ARG A 226 -16.24 -24.99 13.63
CA ARG A 226 -17.42 -24.38 12.97
C ARG A 226 -18.82 -24.74 13.52
N ASP A 227 -18.96 -25.91 14.12
CA ASP A 227 -20.19 -26.46 14.71
C ASP A 227 -20.02 -26.87 16.18
N LEU A 228 -18.89 -26.50 16.80
CA LEU A 228 -18.63 -26.64 18.23
C LEU A 228 -19.00 -25.35 18.96
N GLN A 229 -19.03 -25.38 20.29
CA GLN A 229 -19.34 -24.19 21.10
C GLN A 229 -18.36 -23.03 20.91
N TRP A 230 -17.11 -23.34 20.51
CA TRP A 230 -16.06 -22.36 20.28
C TRP A 230 -16.08 -21.77 18.87
N LYS A 231 -17.13 -22.03 18.07
CA LYS A 231 -17.27 -21.46 16.74
C LYS A 231 -17.09 -19.94 16.78
N PHE A 232 -16.38 -19.41 15.79
CA PHE A 232 -16.15 -17.98 15.69
C PHE A 232 -17.44 -17.24 15.37
N SER A 233 -17.49 -15.94 15.68
CA SER A 233 -18.69 -15.15 15.44
C SER A 233 -18.97 -15.02 13.93
N PRO A 234 -20.23 -14.81 13.52
CA PRO A 234 -20.56 -14.57 12.11
C PRO A 234 -19.70 -13.47 11.48
N GLU A 235 -19.45 -12.37 12.20
CA GLU A 235 -18.65 -11.24 11.73
C GLU A 235 -17.19 -11.63 11.48
N GLN A 236 -16.62 -12.52 12.30
CA GLN A 236 -15.28 -13.05 12.10
C GLN A 236 -15.21 -13.97 10.88
N ILE A 237 -16.25 -14.80 10.67
CA ILE A 237 -16.34 -15.67 9.49
C ILE A 237 -16.52 -14.85 8.21
N ASP A 238 -17.34 -13.81 8.25
CA ASP A 238 -17.52 -12.88 7.13
C ASP A 238 -16.20 -12.19 6.81
N LEU A 239 -15.47 -11.69 7.82
CA LEU A 239 -14.16 -11.07 7.60
C LEU A 239 -13.12 -12.04 7.04
N LEU A 240 -13.03 -13.28 7.51
CA LEU A 240 -12.13 -14.27 6.92
C LEU A 240 -12.51 -14.57 5.46
N SER A 241 -13.80 -14.64 5.16
CA SER A 241 -14.30 -14.89 3.81
C SER A 241 -14.00 -13.72 2.88
N ASP A 242 -14.23 -12.50 3.34
CA ASP A 242 -13.91 -11.28 2.60
C ASP A 242 -12.40 -11.11 2.42
N TYR A 243 -11.59 -11.29 3.46
CA TYR A 243 -10.13 -11.25 3.30
C TYR A 243 -9.64 -12.22 2.22
N PHE A 244 -10.21 -13.43 2.18
CA PHE A 244 -9.83 -14.43 1.18
C PHE A 244 -10.33 -14.10 -0.23
N LEU A 245 -11.62 -13.81 -0.38
CA LEU A 245 -12.27 -13.65 -1.69
C LEU A 245 -12.16 -12.23 -2.24
N GLU A 246 -12.07 -11.24 -1.36
CA GLU A 246 -11.92 -9.81 -1.67
C GLU A 246 -10.48 -9.31 -1.51
N GLY A 247 -9.60 -10.02 -0.79
CA GLY A 247 -8.17 -9.71 -0.71
C GLY A 247 -7.32 -10.67 -1.53
N VAL A 248 -7.08 -11.87 -0.99
CA VAL A 248 -6.12 -12.86 -1.52
C VAL A 248 -6.43 -13.22 -2.99
N ARG A 249 -7.69 -13.52 -3.32
CA ARG A 249 -8.13 -13.87 -4.68
C ARG A 249 -7.81 -12.78 -5.71
N TRP A 250 -7.90 -11.52 -5.31
CA TRP A 250 -7.62 -10.35 -6.17
C TRP A 250 -6.12 -10.01 -6.29
N MET A 251 -5.24 -10.78 -5.65
CA MET A 251 -3.78 -10.64 -5.76
C MET A 251 -3.12 -11.91 -6.31
N ASN A 252 -3.90 -12.86 -6.84
CA ASN A 252 -3.42 -14.19 -7.20
C ASN A 252 -3.77 -14.55 -8.66
N SER A 253 -2.87 -15.26 -9.33
CA SER A 253 -3.11 -15.89 -10.62
C SER A 253 -2.65 -17.34 -10.60
N HIS A 254 -3.57 -18.28 -10.83
CA HIS A 254 -3.31 -19.72 -10.91
C HIS A 254 -2.55 -20.33 -9.71
N GLY A 255 -2.78 -19.78 -8.51
CA GLY A 255 -2.09 -20.19 -7.28
C GLY A 255 -0.81 -19.40 -6.99
N THR A 256 -0.36 -18.54 -7.89
CA THR A 256 0.80 -17.67 -7.70
C THR A 256 0.35 -16.30 -7.23
N LEU A 257 0.73 -15.92 -6.00
CA LEU A 257 0.50 -14.58 -5.48
C LEU A 257 1.42 -13.57 -6.17
N ASP A 258 0.90 -12.38 -6.43
CA ASP A 258 1.66 -11.24 -6.93
C ASP A 258 2.90 -10.98 -6.07
N TYR A 259 4.08 -10.96 -6.71
CA TYR A 259 5.36 -10.76 -6.02
C TYR A 259 5.40 -9.41 -5.28
N ASN A 260 4.61 -8.44 -5.70
CA ASN A 260 4.49 -7.14 -5.08
C ASN A 260 3.89 -7.18 -3.67
N ALA A 261 3.10 -8.21 -3.36
CA ALA A 261 2.41 -8.38 -2.09
C ALA A 261 3.18 -9.26 -1.08
N ARG A 262 4.46 -9.59 -1.35
CA ARG A 262 5.26 -10.57 -0.58
C ARG A 262 6.34 -9.97 0.32
N GLY A 263 6.46 -8.64 0.35
CA GLY A 263 7.54 -7.93 1.02
C GLY A 263 8.92 -8.43 0.57
N ARG A 264 9.86 -8.55 1.52
CA ARG A 264 11.21 -9.09 1.26
C ARG A 264 11.26 -10.54 0.76
N GLY A 265 10.15 -11.28 0.92
CA GLY A 265 10.02 -12.68 0.53
C GLY A 265 10.14 -12.95 -0.97
N ILE A 266 10.03 -11.92 -1.82
CA ILE A 266 10.33 -11.99 -3.27
C ILE A 266 11.73 -12.56 -3.55
N SER A 267 12.69 -12.33 -2.66
CA SER A 267 14.08 -12.74 -2.82
C SER A 267 14.35 -14.20 -2.38
N ARG A 268 13.32 -14.98 -2.08
CA ARG A 268 13.44 -16.39 -1.66
C ARG A 268 13.10 -17.32 -2.82
N VAL A 269 13.87 -18.39 -2.97
CA VAL A 269 13.52 -19.51 -3.87
C VAL A 269 12.15 -20.07 -3.46
N GLN A 270 11.29 -20.26 -4.45
CA GLN A 270 9.92 -20.73 -4.26
C GLN A 270 9.76 -22.17 -4.75
N VAL A 271 9.04 -22.98 -3.97
CA VAL A 271 8.50 -24.27 -4.40
C VAL A 271 7.04 -24.06 -4.77
N VAL A 272 6.60 -24.63 -5.89
CA VAL A 272 5.20 -24.55 -6.32
C VAL A 272 4.37 -25.46 -5.40
N ASP A 273 3.66 -24.87 -4.45
CA ASP A 273 2.68 -25.57 -3.62
C ASP A 273 1.33 -24.83 -3.67
N LYS A 274 0.34 -25.50 -4.27
CA LYS A 274 -1.02 -24.97 -4.44
C LYS A 274 -2.01 -25.56 -3.43
N SER A 275 -1.58 -26.56 -2.68
CA SER A 275 -2.46 -27.38 -1.84
C SER A 275 -3.05 -26.59 -0.67
N THR A 276 -2.23 -25.75 -0.03
CA THR A 276 -2.66 -24.87 1.08
C THR A 276 -3.78 -23.95 0.63
N LEU A 277 -3.62 -23.31 -0.54
CA LEU A 277 -4.63 -22.39 -1.07
C LEU A 277 -5.91 -23.14 -1.48
N GLN A 278 -5.78 -24.34 -2.06
CA GLN A 278 -6.94 -25.18 -2.35
C GLN A 278 -7.70 -25.61 -1.09
N GLN A 279 -6.97 -25.96 -0.02
CA GLN A 279 -7.54 -26.33 1.26
C GLN A 279 -8.26 -25.15 1.92
N GLN A 280 -7.65 -23.97 1.87
CA GLN A 280 -8.26 -22.72 2.36
C GLN A 280 -9.56 -22.39 1.61
N SER A 281 -9.61 -22.58 0.29
CA SER A 281 -10.86 -22.45 -0.47
C SER A 281 -11.95 -23.39 0.03
N GLN A 282 -11.61 -24.64 0.37
CA GLN A 282 -12.58 -25.58 0.95
C GLN A 282 -13.05 -25.15 2.33
N TYR A 283 -12.14 -24.63 3.17
CA TYR A 283 -12.49 -24.08 4.48
C TYR A 283 -13.47 -22.93 4.34
N ILE A 284 -13.21 -21.96 3.47
CA ILE A 284 -14.11 -20.82 3.24
C ILE A 284 -15.44 -21.26 2.64
N ALA A 285 -15.45 -22.22 1.71
CA ALA A 285 -16.70 -22.75 1.17
C ALA A 285 -17.59 -23.40 2.24
N ALA A 286 -16.99 -24.07 3.22
CA ALA A 286 -17.71 -24.69 4.33
C ALA A 286 -18.13 -23.70 5.41
N LEU A 287 -17.30 -22.69 5.70
CA LEU A 287 -17.57 -21.65 6.70
C LEU A 287 -18.64 -20.66 6.22
N SER A 288 -18.66 -20.36 4.93
CA SER A 288 -19.56 -19.37 4.32
C SER A 288 -20.33 -19.97 3.15
N PRO A 289 -21.37 -20.79 3.40
CA PRO A 289 -22.14 -21.46 2.35
C PRO A 289 -22.70 -20.52 1.27
N GLN A 290 -23.01 -19.27 1.64
CA GLN A 290 -23.52 -18.24 0.73
C GLN A 290 -22.49 -17.81 -0.33
N ARG A 291 -21.20 -17.93 -0.03
CA ARG A 291 -20.07 -17.61 -0.93
C ARG A 291 -19.31 -18.86 -1.38
N ALA A 292 -19.84 -20.06 -1.16
CA ALA A 292 -19.16 -21.31 -1.47
C ALA A 292 -18.82 -21.44 -2.97
N GLN A 293 -19.68 -20.94 -3.86
CA GLN A 293 -19.42 -20.95 -5.31
C GLN A 293 -18.19 -20.12 -5.68
N GLU A 294 -18.00 -18.97 -5.03
CA GLU A 294 -16.84 -18.11 -5.26
C GLU A 294 -15.54 -18.77 -4.79
N ALA A 295 -15.56 -19.36 -3.61
CA ALA A 295 -14.40 -20.06 -3.05
C ALA A 295 -14.02 -21.29 -3.88
N GLU A 296 -15.02 -22.06 -4.34
CA GLU A 296 -14.81 -23.21 -5.22
C GLU A 296 -14.32 -22.80 -6.61
N GLN A 297 -14.81 -21.68 -7.16
CA GLN A 297 -14.27 -21.14 -8.41
C GLN A 297 -12.80 -20.72 -8.24
N PHE A 298 -12.45 -20.07 -7.14
CA PHE A 298 -11.06 -19.74 -6.87
C PHE A 298 -10.20 -21.01 -6.70
N ARG A 299 -10.72 -22.06 -6.07
CA ARG A 299 -10.05 -23.37 -5.96
C ARG A 299 -9.72 -23.96 -7.33
N ARG A 300 -10.68 -23.89 -8.28
CA ARG A 300 -10.48 -24.33 -9.67
C ARG A 300 -9.49 -23.46 -10.42
N HIS A 301 -9.53 -22.14 -10.22
CA HIS A 301 -8.55 -21.23 -10.81
C HIS A 301 -7.12 -21.55 -10.36
N VAL A 302 -6.92 -21.80 -9.07
CA VAL A 302 -5.64 -22.27 -8.52
C VAL A 302 -5.20 -23.57 -9.20
N ALA A 303 -6.13 -24.47 -9.53
CA ALA A 303 -5.85 -25.72 -10.23
C ALA A 303 -5.60 -25.56 -11.75
N GLY A 304 -5.74 -24.37 -12.33
CA GLY A 304 -5.44 -24.10 -13.74
C GLY A 304 -6.63 -23.68 -14.61
N GLU A 305 -7.84 -23.58 -14.05
CA GLU A 305 -9.00 -23.05 -14.79
C GLU A 305 -9.00 -21.51 -14.83
N GLY A 306 -9.87 -20.92 -15.66
CA GLY A 306 -10.03 -19.47 -15.72
C GLY A 306 -10.50 -18.86 -14.38
N ALA A 307 -10.28 -17.56 -14.20
CA ALA A 307 -10.58 -16.88 -12.93
C ALA A 307 -12.06 -16.99 -12.53
N GLY A 308 -12.96 -17.07 -13.50
CA GLY A 308 -14.42 -17.17 -13.30
C GLY A 308 -15.07 -15.87 -12.84
N PHE A 309 -14.31 -14.78 -12.83
CA PHE A 309 -14.79 -13.42 -12.72
C PHE A 309 -13.83 -12.48 -13.46
N GLU A 310 -14.32 -11.31 -13.82
CA GLU A 310 -13.55 -10.26 -14.46
C GLU A 310 -13.79 -8.96 -13.71
N GLY A 311 -12.75 -8.13 -13.59
CA GLY A 311 -12.91 -6.81 -13.01
C GLY A 311 -11.62 -6.10 -12.68
N PHE A 312 -11.78 -4.96 -12.02
CA PHE A 312 -10.69 -4.14 -11.54
C PHE A 312 -10.95 -3.75 -10.09
N LYS A 313 -9.92 -3.83 -9.24
CA LYS A 313 -10.02 -3.49 -7.83
C LYS A 313 -8.90 -2.56 -7.39
N GLN A 314 -9.28 -1.51 -6.69
CA GLN A 314 -8.38 -0.58 -6.02
C GLN A 314 -8.33 -0.90 -4.53
N PHE A 315 -7.14 -1.21 -4.03
CA PHE A 315 -6.83 -1.34 -2.60
C PHE A 315 -6.28 -0.01 -2.09
N TRP A 316 -7.19 0.90 -1.74
CA TRP A 316 -6.86 2.28 -1.35
C TRP A 316 -6.05 2.39 -0.05
N ARG A 317 -6.08 1.36 0.82
CA ARG A 317 -5.27 1.32 2.04
C ARG A 317 -3.83 0.91 1.78
N SER A 318 -3.54 0.21 0.69
CA SER A 318 -2.21 -0.39 0.44
C SER A 318 -1.57 0.04 -0.88
N ASP A 319 -2.07 1.12 -1.49
CA ASP A 319 -1.58 1.68 -2.77
C ASP A 319 -1.36 0.60 -3.85
N TYR A 320 -2.31 -0.32 -3.95
CA TYR A 320 -2.26 -1.44 -4.89
C TYR A 320 -3.53 -1.50 -5.73
N ALA A 321 -3.41 -1.91 -6.97
CA ALA A 321 -4.53 -2.16 -7.87
C ALA A 321 -4.36 -3.51 -8.57
N SER A 322 -5.46 -4.13 -8.92
CA SER A 322 -5.47 -5.39 -9.66
C SER A 322 -6.52 -5.39 -10.74
N LYS A 323 -6.19 -6.00 -11.88
CA LYS A 323 -7.10 -6.37 -12.95
C LYS A 323 -7.12 -7.88 -13.04
N VAL A 324 -8.32 -8.44 -13.01
CA VAL A 324 -8.57 -9.85 -13.31
C VAL A 324 -9.36 -9.90 -14.60
N GLY A 325 -8.82 -10.59 -15.61
CA GLY A 325 -9.56 -10.96 -16.81
C GLY A 325 -9.79 -12.47 -16.83
N GLU A 326 -10.46 -12.96 -17.87
CA GLU A 326 -10.82 -14.39 -17.99
C GLU A 326 -9.62 -15.32 -17.79
N ASN A 327 -8.50 -15.01 -18.46
CA ASN A 327 -7.26 -15.80 -18.48
C ASN A 327 -6.00 -14.95 -18.26
N HIS A 328 -6.13 -13.78 -17.63
CA HIS A 328 -4.98 -12.94 -17.32
C HIS A 328 -5.16 -12.17 -16.02
N PHE A 329 -4.04 -11.76 -15.44
CA PHE A 329 -3.98 -10.95 -14.23
C PHE A 329 -2.98 -9.82 -14.44
N ILE A 330 -3.31 -8.62 -13.98
CA ILE A 330 -2.37 -7.49 -13.92
C ILE A 330 -2.45 -6.84 -12.54
N GLY A 331 -1.41 -6.99 -11.74
CA GLY A 331 -1.23 -6.26 -10.49
C GLY A 331 -0.37 -5.01 -10.69
N VAL A 332 -0.68 -3.93 -9.99
CA VAL A 332 0.10 -2.69 -9.99
C VAL A 332 0.35 -2.26 -8.55
N LYS A 333 1.61 -2.30 -8.11
CA LYS A 333 2.03 -1.77 -6.81
C LYS A 333 2.55 -0.36 -6.95
N MET A 334 1.98 0.51 -6.15
CA MET A 334 2.33 1.91 -6.00
C MET A 334 2.71 2.17 -4.54
N ASN A 335 3.23 3.36 -4.29
CA ASN A 335 3.55 3.85 -2.96
C ASN A 335 3.26 5.35 -2.89
N SER A 336 2.78 5.79 -1.74
CA SER A 336 2.60 7.19 -1.36
C SER A 336 3.34 7.51 -0.07
N LEU A 337 3.23 8.74 0.40
CA LEU A 337 3.66 9.13 1.74
C LEU A 337 2.83 8.49 2.89
N ARG A 338 1.85 7.62 2.59
CA ARG A 338 1.06 6.90 3.59
C ARG A 338 1.55 5.48 3.84
N ILE A 339 2.26 4.88 2.89
CA ILE A 339 2.53 3.44 2.82
C ILE A 339 4.04 3.23 2.73
N GLU A 340 4.54 2.32 3.56
CA GLU A 340 5.95 1.90 3.53
C GLU A 340 6.24 1.15 2.22
N PRO A 341 7.36 1.46 1.53
CA PRO A 341 7.77 0.71 0.35
C PRO A 341 8.22 -0.70 0.71
N THR A 342 8.41 -1.55 -0.30
CA THR A 342 8.93 -2.91 -0.10
C THR A 342 10.26 -2.86 0.65
N GLU A 343 10.29 -3.50 1.81
CA GLU A 343 11.45 -3.50 2.71
C GLU A 343 12.61 -4.39 2.22
N ALA A 344 13.81 -4.11 2.74
CA ALA A 344 14.82 -5.13 2.98
C ALA A 344 14.74 -5.60 4.45
N GLY A 345 15.42 -6.69 4.78
CA GLY A 345 15.54 -7.11 6.18
C GLY A 345 16.21 -8.47 6.26
N ASN A 346 16.98 -8.73 7.32
CA ASN A 346 17.69 -10.00 7.52
C ASN A 346 18.57 -10.42 6.31
N ASN A 347 19.16 -9.45 5.61
CA ASN A 347 19.92 -9.65 4.35
C ASN A 347 19.09 -10.20 3.17
N GLU A 348 17.79 -9.99 3.19
CA GLU A 348 16.84 -10.33 2.12
C GLU A 348 16.43 -9.07 1.33
N ASN A 349 16.06 -9.26 0.06
CA ASN A 349 15.61 -8.22 -0.88
C ASN A 349 16.61 -7.07 -1.11
N LEU A 350 17.84 -7.42 -1.48
CA LEU A 350 18.96 -6.47 -1.51
C LEU A 350 19.01 -5.52 -2.73
N LEU A 351 18.08 -5.65 -3.68
CA LEU A 351 18.03 -4.82 -4.90
C LEU A 351 16.61 -4.30 -5.22
N GLY A 352 15.64 -4.50 -4.32
CA GLY A 352 14.21 -4.29 -4.58
C GLY A 352 13.69 -2.86 -4.41
N ASN A 353 14.54 -1.83 -4.43
CA ASN A 353 14.14 -0.45 -4.10
C ASN A 353 13.04 0.11 -5.03
N TRP A 354 12.92 -0.41 -6.26
CA TRP A 354 11.93 0.05 -7.24
C TRP A 354 10.56 -0.65 -7.19
N LEU A 355 10.39 -1.70 -6.39
CA LEU A 355 9.14 -2.52 -6.36
C LEU A 355 7.87 -1.74 -5.96
N GLY A 356 8.01 -0.57 -5.32
CA GLY A 356 6.89 0.28 -4.92
C GLY A 356 6.45 1.32 -5.95
N PHE A 357 7.15 1.47 -7.08
CA PHE A 357 7.04 2.67 -7.93
C PHE A 357 6.34 2.41 -9.26
N GLY A 358 5.16 1.79 -9.19
CA GLY A 358 4.38 1.37 -10.35
C GLY A 358 4.82 0.01 -10.89
N SER A 359 5.25 -0.88 -10.01
CA SER A 359 5.68 -2.24 -10.36
C SER A 359 4.48 -3.07 -10.84
N MET A 360 4.59 -3.67 -12.02
CA MET A 360 3.51 -4.42 -12.67
C MET A 360 3.76 -5.92 -12.70
N PHE A 361 2.79 -6.71 -12.24
CA PHE A 361 2.82 -8.17 -12.31
C PHE A 361 1.81 -8.66 -13.34
N ILE A 362 2.28 -9.12 -14.50
CA ILE A 362 1.43 -9.49 -15.64
C ILE A 362 1.50 -11.01 -15.84
N MET A 363 0.38 -11.71 -15.63
CA MET A 363 0.29 -13.17 -15.65
C MET A 363 -0.80 -13.67 -16.58
N GLN A 364 -0.60 -14.85 -17.15
CA GLN A 364 -1.55 -15.67 -17.89
C GLN A 364 -1.41 -17.16 -17.52
N ARG A 365 -0.18 -17.70 -17.53
CA ARG A 365 0.13 -19.12 -17.32
C ARG A 365 0.28 -19.50 -15.84
N GLY A 366 0.70 -18.55 -14.99
CA GLY A 366 0.91 -18.78 -13.56
C GLY A 366 2.38 -18.94 -13.16
N ASP A 367 3.32 -18.97 -14.11
CA ASP A 367 4.75 -19.26 -13.88
C ASP A 367 5.72 -18.27 -14.57
N GLU A 368 5.22 -17.15 -15.11
CA GLU A 368 5.99 -16.17 -15.88
C GLU A 368 7.19 -15.59 -15.15
N TYR A 369 7.08 -15.45 -13.82
CA TYR A 369 8.14 -14.93 -12.94
C TYR A 369 8.67 -15.98 -11.96
N HIS A 370 8.19 -17.23 -12.04
CA HIS A 370 8.54 -18.27 -11.07
C HIS A 370 10.06 -18.47 -11.02
N ASN A 371 10.67 -18.10 -9.88
CA ASN A 371 12.11 -18.16 -9.63
C ASN A 371 12.99 -17.37 -10.64
N LEU A 372 12.44 -16.32 -11.27
CA LEU A 372 13.15 -15.49 -12.26
C LEU A 372 13.97 -14.33 -11.66
N PHE A 373 13.68 -13.94 -10.41
CA PHE A 373 14.27 -12.80 -9.72
C PHE A 373 15.81 -12.74 -9.61
N PRO A 374 16.58 -13.86 -9.51
CA PRO A 374 18.04 -13.78 -9.49
C PRO A 374 18.62 -13.31 -10.83
N VAL A 375 17.93 -13.52 -11.96
CA VAL A 375 18.39 -13.11 -13.29
C VAL A 375 17.75 -11.81 -13.77
N TRP A 376 16.93 -11.16 -12.95
CA TRP A 376 16.35 -9.87 -13.26
C TRP A 376 17.39 -8.75 -13.30
N ASN A 377 17.17 -7.80 -14.20
CA ASN A 377 17.72 -6.47 -14.08
C ASN A 377 16.80 -5.65 -13.16
N TRP A 378 17.22 -5.49 -11.90
CA TRP A 378 16.47 -4.78 -10.85
C TRP A 378 16.37 -3.27 -11.06
N ALA A 379 17.14 -2.69 -11.98
CA ALA A 379 16.96 -1.30 -12.43
C ALA A 379 15.81 -1.14 -13.43
N LEU A 380 15.24 -2.26 -13.90
CA LEU A 380 14.20 -2.33 -14.93
C LEU A 380 13.02 -3.19 -14.47
N VAL A 381 12.58 -2.99 -13.23
CA VAL A 381 11.38 -3.65 -12.68
C VAL A 381 10.18 -3.35 -13.59
N PRO A 382 9.39 -4.37 -14.00
CA PRO A 382 8.22 -4.18 -14.88
C PRO A 382 7.30 -3.04 -14.42
N GLY A 383 6.84 -2.19 -15.34
CA GLY A 383 5.96 -1.05 -15.07
C GLY A 383 6.63 0.23 -14.52
N VAL A 384 7.82 0.11 -13.91
CA VAL A 384 8.47 1.22 -13.22
C VAL A 384 9.06 2.24 -14.19
N THR A 385 8.93 3.53 -13.85
CA THR A 385 9.69 4.61 -14.49
C THR A 385 10.83 5.02 -13.57
N ALA A 386 12.07 4.71 -13.95
CA ALA A 386 13.23 4.93 -13.09
C ALA A 386 14.52 5.25 -13.87
N PRO A 387 15.44 6.02 -13.26
CA PRO A 387 16.85 6.02 -13.64
C PRO A 387 17.44 4.61 -13.48
N GLN A 388 18.34 4.22 -14.40
CA GLN A 388 18.86 2.85 -14.47
C GLN A 388 19.90 2.52 -13.37
N PHE A 389 19.45 2.44 -12.12
CA PHE A 389 20.18 1.90 -10.98
C PHE A 389 19.28 0.97 -10.14
N ALA A 390 19.87 0.12 -9.31
CA ALA A 390 19.15 -0.64 -8.29
C ALA A 390 19.99 -0.66 -7.01
N GLU A 391 19.34 -0.58 -5.86
CA GLU A 391 20.00 -0.58 -4.56
C GLU A 391 19.16 -1.30 -3.51
N LYS A 392 19.77 -1.53 -2.34
CA LYS A 392 19.08 -2.11 -1.20
C LYS A 392 18.05 -1.10 -0.66
N PRO A 393 16.75 -1.48 -0.55
CA PRO A 393 15.77 -0.70 0.20
C PRO A 393 16.16 -0.53 1.68
N ALA A 394 15.51 0.40 2.38
CA ALA A 394 15.66 0.48 3.84
C ALA A 394 15.26 -0.84 4.53
N ASP A 395 16.01 -1.22 5.57
CA ASP A 395 15.62 -2.34 6.42
C ASP A 395 14.30 -2.00 7.12
N TRP A 396 13.31 -2.89 7.00
CA TRP A 396 11.96 -2.75 7.56
C TRP A 396 11.11 -1.62 6.95
N GLY A 397 11.50 -1.11 5.78
CA GLY A 397 10.77 -0.06 5.08
C GLY A 397 11.13 1.35 5.55
N SER A 398 11.05 2.30 4.63
CA SER A 398 11.16 3.73 4.94
C SER A 398 10.51 4.53 3.82
N ILE A 399 9.54 5.37 4.17
CA ILE A 399 8.86 6.26 3.22
C ILE A 399 9.85 7.23 2.58
N VAL A 400 10.09 7.05 1.28
CA VAL A 400 10.90 7.95 0.44
C VAL A 400 10.06 8.82 -0.51
N MET A 401 8.76 8.60 -0.50
CA MET A 401 7.79 9.17 -1.43
C MET A 401 7.29 10.52 -0.92
N ASN A 402 7.32 11.57 -1.75
CA ASN A 402 6.96 12.94 -1.36
C ASN A 402 5.58 13.41 -1.83
N THR A 403 4.67 12.48 -2.17
CA THR A 403 3.31 12.81 -2.61
C THR A 403 2.27 11.90 -1.95
N SER A 404 1.05 12.41 -1.83
CA SER A 404 -0.12 11.67 -1.36
C SER A 404 -1.09 11.26 -2.47
N PHE A 405 -1.01 11.86 -3.66
CA PHE A 405 -1.96 11.60 -4.75
C PHE A 405 -1.62 10.29 -5.48
N VAL A 406 -1.91 9.18 -4.80
CA VAL A 406 -1.67 7.80 -5.25
C VAL A 406 -2.86 6.97 -4.79
N GLY A 407 -3.42 6.17 -5.68
CA GLY A 407 -4.63 5.38 -5.43
C GLY A 407 -5.42 5.19 -6.72
N GLY A 408 -6.74 5.27 -6.67
CA GLY A 408 -7.55 5.04 -7.86
C GLY A 408 -9.04 5.05 -7.61
N VAL A 409 -9.80 4.69 -8.65
CA VAL A 409 -11.25 4.49 -8.61
C VAL A 409 -11.60 3.18 -9.32
N SER A 410 -12.65 2.52 -8.85
CA SER A 410 -13.15 1.26 -9.40
C SER A 410 -14.66 1.20 -9.23
N ASP A 411 -15.37 0.68 -10.23
CA ASP A 411 -16.78 0.27 -10.15
C ASP A 411 -16.95 -1.26 -9.99
N GLY A 412 -15.84 -1.97 -9.76
CA GLY A 412 -15.74 -3.42 -9.71
C GLY A 412 -15.46 -4.10 -11.06
N ARG A 413 -15.67 -3.41 -12.19
CA ARG A 413 -15.49 -3.93 -13.56
C ARG A 413 -14.33 -3.22 -14.26
N TYR A 414 -14.37 -1.91 -14.26
CA TYR A 414 -13.41 -0.99 -14.84
C TYR A 414 -12.80 -0.12 -13.74
N GLY A 415 -11.71 0.55 -14.08
CA GLY A 415 -11.15 1.52 -13.15
C GLY A 415 -9.86 2.16 -13.59
N VAL A 416 -9.37 3.03 -12.73
CA VAL A 416 -8.20 3.86 -12.97
C VAL A 416 -7.33 3.83 -11.73
N ALA A 417 -6.05 3.52 -11.89
CA ALA A 417 -5.03 3.71 -10.87
C ALA A 417 -4.11 4.88 -11.26
N VAL A 418 -3.64 5.63 -10.26
CA VAL A 418 -2.75 6.78 -10.41
C VAL A 418 -1.63 6.73 -9.38
N MET A 419 -0.44 7.15 -9.79
CA MET A 419 0.68 7.43 -8.91
C MET A 419 1.39 8.71 -9.36
N ASP A 420 1.25 9.76 -8.57
CA ASP A 420 2.08 10.97 -8.68
C ASP A 420 3.44 10.69 -8.07
N MET A 421 4.40 10.20 -8.85
CA MET A 421 5.73 9.85 -8.37
C MET A 421 6.61 11.08 -8.13
N ASN A 422 7.34 11.07 -7.02
CA ASN A 422 8.41 11.99 -6.63
C ASN A 422 9.30 11.29 -5.58
N ALA A 423 10.26 10.53 -6.08
CA ALA A 423 11.19 9.74 -5.27
C ALA A 423 12.55 9.67 -5.98
N TYR A 424 13.63 9.57 -5.20
CA TYR A 424 15.00 9.40 -5.74
C TYR A 424 15.40 10.43 -6.81
N GLY A 425 14.95 11.69 -6.66
CA GLY A 425 15.21 12.77 -7.62
C GLY A 425 14.50 12.60 -8.96
N THR A 426 13.45 11.78 -9.02
CA THR A 426 12.66 11.50 -10.23
C THR A 426 11.18 11.71 -9.98
N GLN A 427 10.53 12.41 -10.90
CA GLN A 427 9.10 12.73 -10.89
C GLN A 427 8.41 12.15 -12.12
N ALA A 428 7.17 11.69 -11.97
CA ALA A 428 6.33 11.24 -13.07
C ALA A 428 4.85 11.19 -12.65
N LYS A 429 3.94 11.53 -13.55
CA LYS A 429 2.50 11.22 -13.41
C LYS A 429 2.26 9.88 -14.11
N LYS A 430 2.05 8.81 -13.34
CA LYS A 430 1.85 7.46 -13.88
C LYS A 430 0.40 7.04 -13.67
N ALA A 431 -0.22 6.50 -14.72
CA ALA A 431 -1.62 6.13 -14.70
C ALA A 431 -1.87 4.82 -15.45
N TRP A 432 -2.84 4.05 -14.95
CA TRP A 432 -3.28 2.78 -15.53
C TRP A 432 -4.80 2.76 -15.64
N PHE A 433 -5.32 2.64 -16.85
CA PHE A 433 -6.76 2.61 -17.14
C PHE A 433 -7.13 1.18 -17.54
N SER A 434 -7.94 0.53 -16.71
CA SER A 434 -8.41 -0.83 -16.91
C SER A 434 -9.80 -0.83 -17.51
N PHE A 435 -9.93 -1.46 -18.68
CA PHE A 435 -11.21 -1.72 -19.33
C PHE A 435 -11.53 -3.22 -19.27
N LYS A 436 -12.14 -3.79 -20.32
CA LYS A 436 -12.53 -5.20 -20.36
C LYS A 436 -11.33 -6.14 -20.39
N ASP A 437 -10.51 -6.11 -21.44
CA ASP A 437 -9.36 -7.02 -21.58
C ASP A 437 -8.04 -6.26 -21.40
N GLU A 438 -7.97 -5.06 -21.95
CA GLU A 438 -6.76 -4.25 -21.99
C GLU A 438 -6.54 -3.40 -20.73
N MET A 439 -5.28 -3.04 -20.52
CA MET A 439 -4.88 -1.99 -19.60
C MET A 439 -4.01 -0.96 -20.35
N VAL A 440 -4.43 0.29 -20.31
CA VAL A 440 -3.70 1.41 -20.93
C VAL A 440 -2.82 2.06 -19.88
N ALA A 441 -1.52 2.15 -20.13
CA ALA A 441 -0.55 2.78 -19.24
C ALA A 441 -0.07 4.11 -19.84
N LEU A 442 -0.30 5.19 -19.11
CA LEU A 442 0.13 6.54 -19.46
C LEU A 442 1.19 7.04 -18.48
N GLY A 443 2.13 7.81 -19.01
CA GLY A 443 3.12 8.56 -18.24
C GLY A 443 3.26 9.96 -18.78
N ALA A 444 3.31 10.96 -17.90
CA ALA A 444 3.54 12.36 -18.26
C ALA A 444 4.38 13.08 -17.21
N GLY A 445 4.96 14.24 -17.58
CA GLY A 445 5.75 15.06 -16.66
C GLY A 445 6.97 14.33 -16.12
N ILE A 446 7.56 13.42 -16.89
CA ILE A 446 8.71 12.63 -16.45
C ILE A 446 9.92 13.54 -16.40
N ALA A 447 10.43 13.77 -15.19
CA ALA A 447 11.58 14.60 -14.93
C ALA A 447 12.55 13.90 -13.97
N SER A 448 13.87 14.06 -14.17
CA SER A 448 14.86 13.49 -13.25
C SER A 448 16.10 14.37 -13.13
N THR A 449 16.65 14.46 -11.92
CA THR A 449 17.95 15.09 -11.66
C THR A 449 19.11 14.10 -11.68
N ARG A 450 18.82 12.80 -11.84
CA ARG A 450 19.78 11.70 -11.82
C ARG A 450 20.58 11.62 -13.14
N ASN A 451 21.84 11.23 -13.04
CA ASN A 451 22.75 11.13 -14.20
C ASN A 451 22.55 9.83 -15.00
N GLU A 452 21.87 8.84 -14.42
CA GLU A 452 21.54 7.61 -15.12
C GLU A 452 20.43 7.82 -16.15
N TYR A 453 20.44 7.01 -17.21
CA TYR A 453 19.40 7.06 -18.24
C TYR A 453 18.05 6.64 -17.66
N VAL A 454 17.00 7.41 -17.92
CA VAL A 454 15.65 7.15 -17.40
C VAL A 454 14.86 6.28 -18.38
N ASN A 455 14.26 5.22 -17.86
CA ASN A 455 13.45 4.27 -18.63
C ASN A 455 12.07 4.10 -18.00
N THR A 456 11.07 3.75 -18.80
CA THR A 456 9.88 3.01 -18.33
C THR A 456 10.00 1.58 -18.79
N SER A 457 10.08 0.63 -17.86
CA SER A 457 10.08 -0.79 -18.19
C SER A 457 8.65 -1.24 -18.47
N VAL A 458 8.40 -1.87 -19.61
CA VAL A 458 7.06 -2.38 -19.96
C VAL A 458 6.84 -3.76 -19.35
N ASN A 459 7.79 -4.69 -19.55
CA ASN A 459 7.77 -5.99 -18.91
C ASN A 459 9.17 -6.64 -18.83
N GLN A 460 9.32 -7.63 -17.96
CA GLN A 460 10.53 -8.45 -17.78
C GLN A 460 10.16 -9.85 -17.25
N THR A 461 9.91 -10.79 -18.17
CA THR A 461 9.37 -12.14 -17.88
C THR A 461 10.25 -13.24 -18.45
N ARG A 462 9.99 -14.50 -18.09
CA ARG A 462 10.60 -15.65 -18.74
C ARG A 462 10.25 -15.66 -20.23
N LEU A 463 11.25 -15.79 -21.09
CA LEU A 463 11.08 -15.93 -22.53
C LEU A 463 10.43 -17.28 -22.86
N LYS A 464 9.16 -17.25 -23.22
CA LYS A 464 8.42 -18.39 -23.75
C LYS A 464 7.91 -18.13 -25.16
N GLY A 465 8.33 -18.94 -26.12
CA GLY A 465 7.90 -18.83 -27.53
C GLY A 465 8.57 -17.67 -28.29
N PRO A 466 8.14 -17.42 -29.54
CA PRO A 466 8.69 -16.35 -30.38
C PRO A 466 8.32 -14.96 -29.85
N VAL A 467 9.14 -13.98 -30.18
CA VAL A 467 8.84 -12.55 -30.00
C VAL A 467 8.59 -11.95 -31.37
N THR A 468 7.44 -11.31 -31.54
CA THR A 468 7.04 -10.70 -32.82
C THR A 468 6.94 -9.18 -32.65
N VAL A 469 7.46 -8.42 -33.62
CA VAL A 469 7.32 -6.96 -33.68
C VAL A 469 6.80 -6.61 -35.06
N ASP A 470 5.65 -5.93 -35.12
CA ASP A 470 5.01 -5.52 -36.39
C ASP A 470 4.94 -6.64 -37.44
N GLY A 471 4.55 -7.84 -37.00
CA GLY A 471 4.39 -9.04 -37.83
C GLY A 471 5.68 -9.84 -38.09
N ALA A 472 6.86 -9.29 -37.79
CA ALA A 472 8.13 -9.97 -37.96
C ALA A 472 8.57 -10.70 -36.69
N VAL A 473 8.93 -11.98 -36.81
CA VAL A 473 9.51 -12.77 -35.70
C VAL A 473 10.99 -12.44 -35.56
N TYR A 474 11.44 -12.20 -34.33
CA TYR A 474 12.83 -11.83 -34.03
C TYR A 474 13.59 -12.96 -33.34
N GLU A 475 14.80 -13.21 -33.83
CA GLU A 475 15.80 -14.07 -33.19
C GLU A 475 16.24 -13.52 -31.82
N LYS A 476 16.86 -14.37 -31.00
CA LYS A 476 17.35 -14.01 -29.66
C LYS A 476 18.44 -12.93 -29.70
N GLY A 477 18.47 -12.04 -28.70
CA GLY A 477 19.52 -11.01 -28.54
C GLY A 477 19.06 -9.71 -27.87
N SER A 478 19.66 -8.58 -28.27
CA SER A 478 19.26 -7.22 -27.86
C SER A 478 19.15 -6.28 -29.07
N ARG A 479 18.12 -5.44 -29.11
CA ARG A 479 18.00 -4.37 -30.12
C ARG A 479 17.21 -3.16 -29.65
N ALA A 480 17.50 -2.02 -30.25
CA ALA A 480 16.67 -0.83 -30.17
C ALA A 480 15.39 -1.03 -30.99
N LEU A 481 14.28 -0.51 -30.50
CA LEU A 481 13.02 -0.38 -31.23
C LEU A 481 12.69 1.11 -31.37
N VAL A 482 12.28 1.52 -32.56
CA VAL A 482 11.92 2.89 -32.87
C VAL A 482 10.54 2.87 -33.51
N ASN A 483 9.56 3.47 -32.83
CA ASN A 483 8.21 3.65 -33.34
C ASN A 483 7.57 2.37 -33.90
N ALA A 484 7.83 1.23 -33.29
CA ALA A 484 7.12 -0.01 -33.61
C ALA A 484 5.67 0.11 -33.15
N SER A 485 4.72 -0.40 -33.94
CA SER A 485 3.28 -0.27 -33.61
C SER A 485 2.89 -1.21 -32.49
N TRP A 486 3.43 -2.43 -32.50
CA TRP A 486 3.21 -3.40 -31.44
C TRP A 486 4.34 -4.43 -31.29
N VAL A 487 4.46 -4.97 -30.09
CA VAL A 487 5.30 -6.12 -29.74
C VAL A 487 4.42 -7.22 -29.17
N HIS A 488 4.66 -8.48 -29.50
CA HIS A 488 3.95 -9.63 -28.96
C HIS A 488 4.93 -10.66 -28.38
N HIS A 489 4.61 -11.15 -27.18
CA HIS A 489 5.34 -12.22 -26.51
C HIS A 489 4.42 -12.99 -25.56
N ASP A 490 4.51 -14.33 -25.54
CA ASP A 490 3.80 -15.22 -24.61
C ASP A 490 2.29 -14.95 -24.48
N GLY A 491 1.63 -14.64 -25.61
CA GLY A 491 0.20 -14.35 -25.66
C GLY A 491 -0.20 -12.93 -25.24
N ILE A 492 0.77 -12.04 -24.99
CA ILE A 492 0.57 -10.65 -24.59
C ILE A 492 1.01 -9.71 -25.71
N GLY A 493 0.11 -8.83 -26.14
CA GLY A 493 0.42 -7.69 -26.99
C GLY A 493 0.77 -6.44 -26.18
N TYR A 494 1.76 -5.69 -26.66
CA TYR A 494 2.12 -4.36 -26.18
C TYR A 494 1.99 -3.40 -27.37
N VAL A 495 0.96 -2.57 -27.38
CA VAL A 495 0.63 -1.66 -28.49
C VAL A 495 1.03 -0.24 -28.14
N PHE A 496 1.63 0.48 -29.08
CA PHE A 496 2.19 1.82 -28.87
C PHE A 496 1.46 2.85 -29.75
N PRO A 497 0.46 3.58 -29.21
CA PRO A 497 -0.36 4.50 -29.99
C PRO A 497 0.34 5.83 -30.34
N ALA A 498 1.54 6.06 -29.82
CA ALA A 498 2.32 7.27 -30.03
C ALA A 498 3.79 6.93 -30.31
N TYR A 499 4.52 7.91 -30.84
CA TYR A 499 5.95 7.78 -31.07
C TYR A 499 6.69 7.38 -29.78
N TRP A 500 7.59 6.41 -29.90
CA TRP A 500 8.43 5.97 -28.81
C TRP A 500 9.78 5.46 -29.30
N TYR A 501 10.75 5.50 -28.40
CA TYR A 501 12.06 4.86 -28.55
C TYR A 501 12.27 3.92 -27.38
N GLY A 502 12.86 2.75 -27.63
CA GLY A 502 13.07 1.79 -26.56
C GLY A 502 13.97 0.65 -26.97
N HIS A 503 13.94 -0.42 -26.17
CA HIS A 503 14.76 -1.61 -26.38
C HIS A 503 14.00 -2.87 -26.04
N MET A 504 14.32 -3.92 -26.78
CA MET A 504 13.82 -5.27 -26.57
C MET A 504 14.97 -6.26 -26.46
N ASN A 505 14.94 -7.06 -25.39
CA ASN A 505 15.82 -8.17 -25.13
C ASN A 505 15.01 -9.47 -25.10
N ASN A 506 15.50 -10.53 -25.75
CA ASN A 506 14.93 -11.88 -25.68
C ASN A 506 16.10 -12.87 -25.66
N GLN A 507 16.84 -12.89 -24.57
CA GLN A 507 18.15 -13.56 -24.49
C GLN A 507 18.34 -14.22 -23.12
N THR A 508 19.34 -15.10 -23.03
CA THR A 508 19.76 -15.66 -21.74
C THR A 508 20.32 -14.57 -20.84
N GLN A 509 19.85 -14.54 -19.60
CA GLN A 509 20.41 -13.73 -18.52
C GLN A 509 20.90 -14.65 -17.40
N SER A 510 21.94 -14.22 -16.70
CA SER A 510 22.52 -14.95 -15.59
C SER A 510 22.59 -14.05 -14.36
N GLY A 511 22.52 -14.65 -13.19
CA GLY A 511 22.58 -13.96 -11.92
C GLY A 511 22.59 -14.96 -10.78
N ASN A 512 22.35 -14.50 -9.55
CA ASN A 512 22.58 -15.31 -8.36
C ASN A 512 21.59 -14.93 -7.25
N TRP A 513 20.99 -15.93 -6.62
CA TRP A 513 20.09 -15.71 -5.49
C TRP A 513 20.80 -15.05 -4.31
N TYR A 514 22.09 -15.36 -4.10
CA TYR A 514 22.89 -14.77 -3.04
C TYR A 514 23.01 -13.26 -3.15
N ASP A 515 22.96 -12.69 -4.37
CA ASP A 515 23.07 -11.25 -4.58
C ASP A 515 21.82 -10.47 -4.15
N ILE A 516 20.66 -11.14 -4.13
CA ILE A 516 19.40 -10.56 -3.66
C ILE A 516 19.00 -11.05 -2.27
N ASN A 517 19.58 -12.15 -1.79
CA ASN A 517 19.31 -12.74 -0.47
C ASN A 517 20.53 -13.55 0.03
N ARG A 518 21.23 -13.06 1.07
CA ARG A 518 22.47 -13.70 1.57
C ARG A 518 22.24 -15.05 2.26
N GLY A 519 20.98 -15.44 2.51
CA GLY A 519 20.63 -16.76 3.03
C GLY A 519 20.50 -17.85 1.97
N GLN A 520 20.58 -17.50 0.68
CA GLN A 520 20.44 -18.46 -0.43
C GLN A 520 21.80 -19.00 -0.90
N ALA A 521 21.77 -20.08 -1.70
CA ALA A 521 22.97 -20.65 -2.30
C ALA A 521 23.69 -19.60 -3.17
N ASN A 522 25.01 -19.52 -3.04
CA ASN A 522 25.87 -18.67 -3.85
C ASN A 522 26.26 -19.38 -5.15
N GLU A 523 25.27 -19.53 -6.02
CA GLU A 523 25.40 -20.25 -7.29
C GLU A 523 24.82 -19.42 -8.43
N VAL A 524 25.54 -19.38 -9.55
CA VAL A 524 25.06 -18.70 -10.76
C VAL A 524 23.97 -19.54 -11.39
N VAL A 525 22.81 -18.93 -11.58
CA VAL A 525 21.68 -19.47 -12.34
C VAL A 525 21.50 -18.69 -13.62
N SER A 526 20.88 -19.32 -14.63
CA SER A 526 20.57 -18.67 -15.90
C SER A 526 19.17 -19.04 -16.36
N ASP A 527 18.50 -18.10 -16.99
CA ASP A 527 17.18 -18.30 -17.62
C ASP A 527 17.09 -17.46 -18.89
N GLU A 528 16.13 -17.78 -19.75
CA GLU A 528 15.84 -16.96 -20.93
C GLU A 528 14.82 -15.89 -20.55
N VAL A 529 15.13 -14.63 -20.83
CA VAL A 529 14.32 -13.48 -20.37
C VAL A 529 13.86 -12.65 -21.57
N PHE A 530 12.58 -12.34 -21.61
CA PHE A 530 11.99 -11.28 -22.43
C PHE A 530 11.95 -9.99 -21.60
N MET A 531 12.49 -8.90 -22.13
CA MET A 531 12.44 -7.59 -21.50
C MET A 531 12.17 -6.51 -22.54
N LEU A 532 11.21 -5.63 -22.24
CA LEU A 532 10.79 -4.53 -23.11
C LEU A 532 10.78 -3.23 -22.30
N ARG A 533 11.39 -2.16 -22.83
CA ARG A 533 11.46 -0.85 -22.16
C ARG A 533 11.36 0.31 -23.14
N ILE A 534 10.81 1.42 -22.67
CA ILE A 534 10.77 2.73 -23.33
C ILE A 534 11.86 3.61 -22.70
N GLY A 535 12.65 4.29 -23.51
CA GLY A 535 13.70 5.21 -23.07
C GLY A 535 13.26 6.67 -23.11
N HIS A 536 13.60 7.45 -22.08
CA HIS A 536 13.19 8.86 -21.95
C HIS A 536 14.29 9.87 -22.20
N SER A 537 15.56 9.52 -21.93
CA SER A 537 16.80 10.31 -21.97
C SER A 537 17.53 10.37 -20.61
N TRP A 538 18.73 10.95 -20.61
CA TRP A 538 19.41 11.42 -19.41
C TRP A 538 18.76 12.72 -18.93
N GLN A 539 18.44 12.82 -17.63
CA GLN A 539 17.83 14.01 -17.02
C GLN A 539 16.68 14.62 -17.84
N PRO A 540 15.63 13.83 -18.18
CA PRO A 540 14.46 14.38 -18.85
C PRO A 540 13.82 15.49 -18.00
N THR A 541 13.10 16.42 -18.63
CA THR A 541 12.42 17.52 -17.94
C THR A 541 10.90 17.50 -18.09
N ASN A 542 10.38 16.82 -19.11
CA ASN A 542 8.94 16.68 -19.36
C ASN A 542 8.64 15.53 -20.34
N ALA A 543 9.30 14.37 -20.17
CA ALA A 543 9.06 13.22 -21.04
C ALA A 543 7.70 12.55 -20.74
N SER A 544 7.24 11.71 -21.67
CA SER A 544 5.97 10.99 -21.56
C SER A 544 6.06 9.60 -22.21
N TYR A 545 5.15 8.70 -21.85
CA TYR A 545 4.95 7.42 -22.55
C TYR A 545 3.47 7.09 -22.64
N GLN A 546 3.13 6.24 -23.61
CA GLN A 546 1.80 5.67 -23.78
C GLN A 546 1.96 4.25 -24.35
N TYR A 547 1.40 3.25 -23.69
CA TYR A 547 1.32 1.89 -24.23
C TYR A 547 0.07 1.17 -23.72
N ILE A 548 -0.39 0.18 -24.48
CA ILE A 548 -1.58 -0.62 -24.17
C ILE A 548 -1.14 -2.07 -24.03
N ILE A 549 -1.48 -2.70 -22.90
CA ILE A 549 -1.27 -4.12 -22.67
C ILE A 549 -2.55 -4.84 -23.12
N VAL A 550 -2.41 -5.80 -24.03
CA VAL A 550 -3.51 -6.58 -24.62
C VAL A 550 -3.23 -8.08 -24.40
N PRO A 551 -3.63 -8.64 -23.25
CA PRO A 551 -3.42 -10.05 -22.93
C PRO A 551 -4.30 -10.98 -23.76
N ASN A 552 -4.01 -12.28 -23.72
CA ASN A 552 -4.79 -13.34 -24.35
C ASN A 552 -5.06 -13.12 -25.85
N ARG A 553 -4.00 -12.79 -26.60
CA ARG A 553 -4.04 -12.58 -28.05
C ARG A 553 -2.85 -13.23 -28.76
N THR A 554 -3.10 -13.74 -29.96
CA THR A 554 -2.04 -14.11 -30.91
C THR A 554 -1.43 -12.87 -31.54
N ALA A 555 -0.23 -12.99 -32.14
CA ALA A 555 0.41 -11.87 -32.85
C ALA A 555 -0.51 -11.26 -33.94
N SER A 556 -1.24 -12.08 -34.71
CA SER A 556 -2.19 -11.60 -35.72
C SER A 556 -3.40 -10.87 -35.13
N GLN A 557 -3.85 -11.27 -33.94
CA GLN A 557 -4.93 -10.57 -33.24
C GLN A 557 -4.44 -9.25 -32.62
N VAL A 558 -3.19 -9.19 -32.16
CA VAL A 558 -2.56 -7.93 -31.71
C VAL A 558 -2.40 -6.96 -32.89
N GLU A 559 -1.99 -7.46 -34.06
CA GLU A 559 -1.92 -6.65 -35.27
C GLU A 559 -3.28 -6.04 -35.63
N ALA A 560 -4.35 -6.86 -35.62
CA ALA A 560 -5.71 -6.39 -35.87
C ALA A 560 -6.16 -5.35 -34.82
N TYR A 561 -5.85 -5.57 -33.54
CA TYR A 561 -6.13 -4.61 -32.47
C TYR A 561 -5.37 -3.29 -32.67
N ALA A 562 -4.09 -3.34 -33.04
CA ALA A 562 -3.28 -2.15 -33.26
C ALA A 562 -3.79 -1.29 -34.43
N GLN A 563 -4.35 -1.92 -35.47
CA GLN A 563 -4.96 -1.21 -36.61
C GLN A 563 -6.32 -0.58 -36.29
N GLN A 564 -7.08 -1.17 -35.36
CA GLN A 564 -8.44 -0.74 -35.02
C GLN A 564 -8.63 -0.72 -33.49
N SER A 565 -7.79 0.05 -32.81
CA SER A 565 -7.86 0.13 -31.35
C SER A 565 -9.13 0.87 -30.92
N PRO A 566 -9.91 0.33 -29.96
CA PRO A 566 -11.06 1.03 -29.40
C PRO A 566 -10.67 2.14 -28.42
N ILE A 567 -9.37 2.33 -28.17
CA ILE A 567 -8.82 3.24 -27.17
C ILE A 567 -8.53 4.60 -27.80
N ALA A 568 -9.11 5.65 -27.23
CA ALA A 568 -8.78 7.03 -27.52
C ALA A 568 -8.14 7.69 -26.28
N VAL A 569 -6.88 8.11 -26.41
CA VAL A 569 -6.22 8.94 -25.38
C VAL A 569 -6.66 10.38 -25.58
N LEU A 570 -7.48 10.90 -24.65
CA LEU A 570 -8.03 12.25 -24.70
C LEU A 570 -7.02 13.29 -24.18
N SER A 571 -6.21 12.91 -23.19
CA SER A 571 -5.14 13.75 -22.66
C SER A 571 -4.03 12.89 -22.03
N ASN A 572 -2.79 13.34 -22.13
CA ASN A 572 -1.66 12.81 -21.38
C ASN A 572 -0.67 13.94 -21.04
N SER A 573 -1.04 14.76 -20.06
CA SER A 573 -0.22 15.86 -19.54
C SER A 573 0.07 15.69 -18.05
N ASN A 574 0.93 16.54 -17.50
CA ASN A 574 1.22 16.56 -16.06
C ASN A 574 0.07 17.09 -15.18
N THR A 575 -0.99 17.63 -15.80
CA THR A 575 -2.18 18.16 -15.13
C THR A 575 -3.43 17.31 -15.35
N LEU A 576 -3.50 16.57 -16.46
CA LEU A 576 -4.66 15.80 -16.87
C LEU A 576 -4.26 14.56 -17.69
N GLN A 577 -4.68 13.37 -17.26
CA GLN A 577 -4.57 12.12 -18.04
C GLN A 577 -5.96 11.51 -18.23
N ALA A 578 -6.34 11.19 -19.47
CA ALA A 578 -7.69 10.71 -19.75
C ALA A 578 -7.73 9.75 -20.94
N VAL A 579 -8.50 8.67 -20.79
CA VAL A 579 -8.67 7.61 -21.79
C VAL A 579 -10.13 7.25 -21.93
N HIS A 580 -10.61 7.17 -23.17
CA HIS A 580 -11.95 6.73 -23.52
C HIS A 580 -11.90 5.42 -24.29
N HIS A 581 -12.74 4.46 -23.92
CA HIS A 581 -12.94 3.22 -24.66
C HIS A 581 -14.23 3.30 -25.47
N GLN A 582 -14.12 3.46 -26.79
CA GLN A 582 -15.24 3.70 -27.70
C GLN A 582 -16.29 2.59 -27.68
N GLY A 583 -15.86 1.33 -27.69
CA GLY A 583 -16.77 0.18 -27.72
C GLY A 583 -17.56 -0.08 -26.43
N LEU A 584 -17.08 0.42 -25.29
CA LEU A 584 -17.73 0.27 -23.99
C LEU A 584 -18.45 1.56 -23.57
N ASN A 585 -18.12 2.68 -24.22
CA ASN A 585 -18.50 4.02 -23.84
C ASN A 585 -18.13 4.35 -22.38
N VAL A 586 -16.90 4.00 -21.98
CA VAL A 586 -16.37 4.24 -20.63
C VAL A 586 -15.17 5.18 -20.72
N THR A 587 -15.12 6.19 -19.86
CA THR A 587 -14.02 7.16 -19.78
C THR A 587 -13.40 7.16 -18.39
N GLY A 588 -12.08 7.00 -18.32
CA GLY A 588 -11.31 7.27 -17.12
C GLY A 588 -10.60 8.62 -17.23
N VAL A 589 -10.61 9.42 -16.17
CA VAL A 589 -10.00 10.76 -16.11
C VAL A 589 -9.26 10.94 -14.79
N ILE A 590 -8.06 11.49 -14.86
CA ILE A 590 -7.25 11.87 -13.71
C ILE A 590 -6.99 13.37 -13.80
N PHE A 591 -7.53 14.10 -12.84
CA PHE A 591 -7.25 15.51 -12.60
C PHE A 591 -6.18 15.61 -11.52
N HIS A 592 -4.94 15.93 -11.89
CA HIS A 592 -3.86 16.16 -10.90
C HIS A 592 -4.01 17.52 -10.18
N GLN A 593 -4.93 18.36 -10.65
CA GLN A 593 -5.32 19.65 -10.11
C GLN A 593 -6.78 19.92 -10.53
N PRO A 594 -7.49 20.89 -9.92
CA PRO A 594 -8.83 21.30 -10.37
C PRO A 594 -8.86 21.61 -11.87
N GLY A 595 -9.94 21.24 -12.55
CA GLY A 595 -10.03 21.44 -14.00
C GLY A 595 -11.28 20.86 -14.64
N SER A 596 -11.31 20.91 -15.97
CA SER A 596 -12.40 20.39 -16.80
C SER A 596 -11.88 19.65 -18.03
N ILE A 597 -12.70 18.76 -18.58
CA ILE A 597 -12.42 18.00 -19.81
C ILE A 597 -13.68 17.88 -20.67
N ASN A 598 -13.52 18.00 -21.99
CA ASN A 598 -14.54 17.64 -22.96
C ASN A 598 -14.43 16.14 -23.27
N LEU A 599 -15.52 15.42 -23.07
CA LEU A 599 -15.64 13.98 -23.30
C LEU A 599 -15.95 13.69 -24.78
N HIS A 600 -15.83 12.42 -25.17
CA HIS A 600 -15.97 12.00 -26.56
C HIS A 600 -17.36 12.27 -27.15
N ASP A 601 -18.42 12.24 -26.33
CA ASP A 601 -19.80 12.53 -26.74
C ASP A 601 -20.15 14.04 -26.73
N GLY A 602 -19.14 14.91 -26.51
CA GLY A 602 -19.30 16.37 -26.46
C GLY A 602 -19.80 16.90 -25.11
N SER A 603 -19.99 16.04 -24.10
CA SER A 603 -20.25 16.51 -22.73
C SER A 603 -18.98 17.05 -22.05
N THR A 604 -19.14 17.87 -21.02
CA THR A 604 -18.03 18.44 -20.25
C THR A 604 -18.15 17.99 -18.79
N LEU A 605 -17.06 17.46 -18.23
CA LEU A 605 -16.92 17.16 -16.80
C LEU A 605 -15.97 18.18 -16.17
N SER A 606 -16.34 18.75 -15.02
CA SER A 606 -15.44 19.60 -14.21
C SER A 606 -15.40 19.17 -12.75
N VAL A 607 -14.23 19.31 -12.13
CA VAL A 607 -14.01 19.05 -10.70
C VAL A 607 -13.25 20.20 -10.04
N SER A 608 -13.62 20.55 -8.81
CA SER A 608 -12.98 21.64 -8.05
C SER A 608 -11.74 21.23 -7.26
N GLN A 609 -11.35 19.96 -7.30
CA GLN A 609 -10.20 19.40 -6.59
C GLN A 609 -9.48 18.38 -7.49
N ALA A 610 -8.22 18.07 -7.18
CA ALA A 610 -7.56 16.92 -7.80
C ALA A 610 -8.39 15.64 -7.52
N SER A 611 -8.67 14.85 -8.53
CA SER A 611 -9.61 13.73 -8.45
C SER A 611 -9.34 12.67 -9.52
N VAL A 612 -9.67 11.43 -9.22
CA VAL A 612 -9.72 10.33 -10.19
C VAL A 612 -11.19 10.00 -10.44
N VAL A 613 -11.60 9.97 -11.70
CA VAL A 613 -13.00 9.83 -12.11
C VAL A 613 -13.13 8.72 -13.14
N LEU A 614 -14.12 7.85 -12.94
CA LEU A 614 -14.58 6.86 -13.91
C LEU A 614 -16.02 7.19 -14.30
N ILE A 615 -16.27 7.23 -15.60
CA ILE A 615 -17.55 7.61 -16.19
C ILE A 615 -18.01 6.45 -17.08
N ASP A 616 -19.04 5.73 -16.66
CA ASP A 616 -19.73 4.76 -17.50
C ASP A 616 -20.87 5.48 -18.24
N GLN A 617 -20.67 5.70 -19.54
CA GLN A 617 -21.62 6.38 -20.43
C GLN A 617 -22.41 5.37 -21.28
N SER A 618 -22.38 4.08 -20.95
CA SER A 618 -23.10 3.04 -21.72
C SER A 618 -24.63 3.21 -21.70
N ALA A 619 -25.17 3.96 -20.73
CA ALA A 619 -26.57 4.34 -20.62
C ALA A 619 -26.81 5.85 -20.86
N ALA A 620 -28.08 6.24 -21.00
CA ALA A 620 -28.45 7.65 -21.23
C ALA A 620 -28.04 8.58 -20.09
N ASP A 621 -28.26 8.13 -18.84
CA ASP A 621 -27.72 8.76 -17.64
C ASP A 621 -26.40 8.08 -17.26
N PRO A 622 -25.26 8.80 -17.33
CA PRO A 622 -23.97 8.21 -17.02
C PRO A 622 -23.80 7.96 -15.53
N VAL A 623 -23.12 6.87 -15.18
CA VAL A 623 -22.69 6.60 -13.81
C VAL A 623 -21.29 7.18 -13.62
N VAL A 624 -21.15 8.07 -12.66
CA VAL A 624 -19.86 8.71 -12.34
C VAL A 624 -19.40 8.22 -10.97
N THR A 625 -18.20 7.67 -10.91
CA THR A 625 -17.52 7.31 -9.66
C THR A 625 -16.28 8.18 -9.51
N LEU A 626 -16.06 8.75 -8.34
CA LEU A 626 -14.97 9.68 -8.06
C LEU A 626 -14.19 9.23 -6.82
N SER A 627 -12.88 9.43 -6.81
CA SER A 627 -12.07 9.39 -5.59
C SER A 627 -11.11 10.57 -5.53
N THR A 628 -10.64 10.87 -4.32
CA THR A 628 -9.55 11.81 -4.04
C THR A 628 -8.43 11.05 -3.35
N PRO A 629 -7.53 10.41 -4.12
CA PRO A 629 -6.49 9.56 -3.54
C PRO A 629 -5.66 10.28 -2.48
N GLY A 630 -5.59 9.68 -1.28
CA GLY A 630 -4.78 10.19 -0.17
C GLY A 630 -5.32 11.40 0.58
N GLN A 631 -6.54 11.86 0.30
CA GLN A 631 -7.14 13.00 0.98
C GLN A 631 -8.66 12.84 1.07
N GLY A 632 -9.26 13.14 2.24
CA GLY A 632 -10.69 13.42 2.35
C GLY A 632 -10.97 14.90 2.12
N THR A 633 -11.87 15.24 1.22
CA THR A 633 -12.21 16.62 0.85
C THR A 633 -13.60 16.74 0.21
N GLN A 634 -14.06 17.98 0.05
CA GLN A 634 -15.27 18.30 -0.70
C GLN A 634 -14.91 18.58 -2.16
N VAL A 635 -15.57 17.89 -3.10
CA VAL A 635 -15.37 18.09 -4.53
C VAL A 635 -16.67 18.58 -5.15
N GLN A 636 -16.67 19.79 -5.69
CA GLN A 636 -17.75 20.25 -6.57
C GLN A 636 -17.58 19.59 -7.92
N VAL A 637 -18.65 18.96 -8.41
CA VAL A 637 -18.67 18.24 -9.69
C VAL A 637 -19.73 18.86 -10.58
N SER A 638 -19.35 19.22 -11.81
CA SER A 638 -20.31 19.58 -12.87
C SER A 638 -20.24 18.60 -14.03
N PHE A 639 -21.40 18.26 -14.58
CA PHE A 639 -21.53 17.47 -15.79
C PHE A 639 -22.51 18.15 -16.74
N ASP A 640 -21.98 18.64 -17.87
CA ASP A 640 -22.71 19.44 -18.85
C ASP A 640 -22.92 18.64 -20.14
N LYS A 641 -24.17 18.43 -20.56
CA LYS A 641 -24.49 17.68 -21.78
C LYS A 641 -25.68 18.30 -22.50
N GLY A 642 -25.49 18.69 -23.77
CA GLY A 642 -26.57 19.20 -24.62
C GLY A 642 -27.28 20.44 -24.06
N GLY A 643 -26.56 21.31 -23.34
CA GLY A 643 -27.12 22.51 -22.71
C GLY A 643 -27.79 22.27 -21.35
N VAL A 644 -27.79 21.04 -20.84
CA VAL A 644 -28.23 20.71 -19.47
C VAL A 644 -27.01 20.55 -18.58
N SER A 645 -26.99 21.30 -17.48
CA SER A 645 -25.92 21.27 -16.47
C SER A 645 -26.41 20.59 -15.19
N LYS A 646 -25.71 19.53 -14.77
CA LYS A 646 -25.90 18.88 -13.47
C LYS A 646 -24.75 19.29 -12.54
N HIS A 647 -25.06 19.69 -11.31
CA HIS A 647 -24.08 20.12 -10.30
C HIS A 647 -24.34 19.45 -8.97
N THR A 648 -23.29 19.01 -8.27
CA THR A 648 -23.40 18.49 -6.91
C THR A 648 -22.06 18.64 -6.15
N THR A 649 -22.08 18.42 -4.84
CA THR A 649 -20.88 18.30 -4.01
C THR A 649 -20.71 16.86 -3.52
N VAL A 650 -19.56 16.29 -3.82
CA VAL A 650 -19.16 14.96 -3.34
C VAL A 650 -18.28 15.11 -2.11
N GLN A 651 -18.65 14.42 -1.02
CA GLN A 651 -17.83 14.32 0.19
C GLN A 651 -17.03 13.02 0.14
N THR A 652 -15.70 13.13 0.07
CA THR A 652 -14.80 11.98 0.21
C THR A 652 -14.32 11.86 1.65
N SER A 653 -14.14 10.64 2.14
CA SER A 653 -13.89 10.41 3.56
C SER A 653 -12.49 10.84 4.00
N SER A 654 -12.41 11.53 5.14
CA SER A 654 -11.17 11.84 5.86
C SER A 654 -10.81 10.78 6.91
N GLU A 655 -11.67 9.78 7.14
CA GLU A 655 -11.37 8.69 8.07
C GLU A 655 -10.26 7.80 7.49
N PRO A 656 -9.19 7.47 8.24
CA PRO A 656 -8.04 6.74 7.71
C PRO A 656 -8.38 5.42 7.00
N ARG A 657 -9.40 4.71 7.49
CA ARG A 657 -9.89 3.45 6.90
C ARG A 657 -10.58 3.62 5.53
N TRP A 658 -11.17 4.78 5.26
CA TRP A 658 -11.96 5.06 4.03
C TRP A 658 -11.31 6.09 3.12
N MET A 659 -10.23 6.73 3.55
CA MET A 659 -9.51 7.74 2.78
C MET A 659 -9.01 7.18 1.44
N GLY A 660 -9.37 7.83 0.34
CA GLY A 660 -9.04 7.40 -1.02
C GLY A 660 -9.99 6.37 -1.64
N LYS A 661 -11.00 5.89 -0.90
CA LYS A 661 -12.06 5.02 -1.46
C LYS A 661 -12.92 5.80 -2.46
N GLY A 662 -13.29 5.14 -3.56
CA GLY A 662 -14.22 5.68 -4.55
C GLY A 662 -15.63 5.85 -4.00
N VAL A 663 -16.31 6.90 -4.45
CA VAL A 663 -17.70 7.23 -4.12
C VAL A 663 -18.49 7.49 -5.39
N LEU A 664 -19.76 7.08 -5.41
CA LEU A 664 -20.67 7.42 -6.50
C LEU A 664 -21.06 8.89 -6.41
N VAL A 665 -21.12 9.57 -7.56
CA VAL A 665 -21.59 10.94 -7.66
C VAL A 665 -23.11 10.93 -7.84
N ASP A 666 -23.81 11.44 -6.83
CA ASP A 666 -25.26 11.63 -6.88
C ASP A 666 -25.59 13.07 -7.29
N PHE A 667 -25.92 13.28 -8.57
CA PHE A 667 -26.32 14.59 -9.08
C PHE A 667 -27.67 15.10 -8.56
N SER A 668 -28.40 14.31 -7.76
CA SER A 668 -29.58 14.78 -7.03
C SER A 668 -29.27 15.34 -5.64
N ALA A 669 -28.05 15.10 -5.13
CA ALA A 669 -27.59 15.63 -3.85
C ALA A 669 -27.33 17.15 -3.93
N PRO A 670 -27.55 17.90 -2.83
CA PRO A 670 -27.40 19.35 -2.82
C PRO A 670 -25.95 19.79 -3.04
N VAL A 671 -25.77 20.94 -3.68
CA VAL A 671 -24.49 21.66 -3.69
C VAL A 671 -24.26 22.25 -2.30
N LEU A 672 -23.25 21.76 -1.61
CA LEU A 672 -22.81 22.25 -0.31
C LEU A 672 -21.89 23.47 -0.48
N PRO A 673 -21.96 24.47 0.42
CA PRO A 673 -21.05 25.61 0.39
C PRO A 673 -19.60 25.17 0.64
N THR A 674 -18.66 25.75 -0.11
CA THR A 674 -17.23 25.52 0.07
C THR A 674 -16.79 26.03 1.46
N PRO A 675 -16.15 25.20 2.29
CA PRO A 675 -15.65 25.65 3.59
C PRO A 675 -14.61 26.77 3.44
N PRO A 676 -14.52 27.70 4.42
CA PRO A 676 -13.43 28.67 4.44
C PRO A 676 -12.05 27.99 4.53
N GLN A 677 -11.06 28.50 3.80
CA GLN A 677 -9.66 28.05 3.83
C GLN A 677 -8.82 28.99 4.70
N THR A 678 -7.98 28.44 5.57
CA THR A 678 -7.06 29.24 6.39
C THR A 678 -5.64 29.19 5.82
N VAL A 679 -5.09 30.34 5.45
CA VAL A 679 -3.70 30.52 5.04
C VAL A 679 -2.91 31.11 6.21
N MET A 680 -1.85 30.42 6.61
CA MET A 680 -0.95 30.89 7.67
C MET A 680 0.01 31.95 7.12
N VAL A 681 0.41 32.91 7.97
CA VAL A 681 1.44 33.89 7.61
C VAL A 681 2.76 33.18 7.27
N SER A 682 3.38 33.53 6.14
CA SER A 682 4.66 32.95 5.68
C SER A 682 5.86 33.68 6.27
N GLN A 683 5.76 35.00 6.42
CA GLN A 683 6.76 35.86 7.03
C GLN A 683 6.12 36.98 7.85
N ASP A 684 6.66 37.31 9.01
CA ASP A 684 6.29 38.49 9.77
C ASP A 684 7.47 39.21 10.45
N ALA A 685 7.30 40.53 10.64
CA ALA A 685 8.23 41.35 11.37
C ALA A 685 7.53 42.62 11.86
N PHE A 686 8.13 43.33 12.81
CA PHE A 686 7.84 44.76 12.98
C PHE A 686 9.09 45.59 12.72
N VAL A 687 8.87 46.85 12.35
CA VAL A 687 9.93 47.83 12.06
C VAL A 687 9.76 49.06 12.94
N ARG A 688 10.85 49.79 13.19
CA ARG A 688 10.85 50.96 14.08
C ARG A 688 11.61 52.13 13.46
N ASP A 689 11.06 53.34 13.60
CA ASP A 689 11.63 54.55 13.02
C ASP A 689 12.82 55.13 13.82
N GLY A 690 13.34 56.28 13.37
CA GLY A 690 14.44 57.00 14.03
C GLY A 690 15.75 56.22 14.02
N GLN A 691 16.43 56.14 15.16
CA GLN A 691 17.73 55.45 15.28
C GLN A 691 17.67 53.94 14.96
N TYR A 692 16.48 53.36 14.93
CA TYR A 692 16.25 51.94 14.62
C TYR A 692 15.87 51.71 13.14
N ALA A 693 15.90 52.74 12.30
CA ALA A 693 15.32 52.68 10.96
C ALA A 693 15.97 51.64 10.03
N SER A 694 17.20 51.22 10.32
CA SER A 694 17.94 50.19 9.58
C SER A 694 17.92 48.81 10.25
N GLN A 695 17.15 48.62 11.32
CA GLN A 695 17.05 47.34 12.05
C GLN A 695 15.76 46.60 11.68
N SER A 696 15.86 45.27 11.58
CA SER A 696 14.72 44.35 11.54
C SER A 696 14.46 43.76 12.93
N PHE A 697 13.19 43.46 13.22
CA PHE A 697 12.76 42.74 14.43
C PHE A 697 12.02 41.42 14.10
N GLY A 698 12.27 40.83 12.94
CA GLY A 698 11.62 39.58 12.49
C GLY A 698 11.95 38.32 13.31
N SER A 699 12.94 38.36 14.21
CA SER A 699 13.24 37.23 15.12
C SER A 699 12.47 37.28 16.45
N ASN A 700 11.64 38.30 16.66
CA ASN A 700 10.91 38.47 17.92
C ASN A 700 9.65 37.60 17.92
N SER A 701 9.34 36.97 19.06
CA SER A 701 8.13 36.13 19.25
C SER A 701 6.82 36.94 19.39
N TYR A 702 6.83 38.19 18.96
CA TYR A 702 5.72 39.11 19.02
C TYR A 702 5.88 40.24 18.00
N LEU A 703 4.76 40.77 17.54
CA LEU A 703 4.67 41.88 16.59
C LEU A 703 4.14 43.12 17.30
N VAL A 704 4.56 44.33 16.91
CA VAL A 704 4.11 45.57 17.59
C VAL A 704 3.74 46.66 16.60
N VAL A 705 2.60 47.28 16.87
CA VAL A 705 2.16 48.51 16.20
C VAL A 705 2.11 49.64 17.23
N LYS A 706 2.69 50.80 16.90
CA LYS A 706 2.70 51.98 17.77
C LYS A 706 2.77 53.28 16.98
N LYS A 707 2.02 54.30 17.39
CA LYS A 707 2.13 55.69 16.89
C LYS A 707 2.52 56.63 18.01
N ASP A 708 3.64 57.32 17.87
CA ASP A 708 4.26 58.13 18.91
C ASP A 708 5.22 59.16 18.26
N GLY A 709 6.05 59.84 19.05
CA GLY A 709 7.14 60.68 18.53
C GLY A 709 8.21 59.88 17.77
N THR A 710 9.03 60.60 16.99
CA THR A 710 10.11 60.02 16.18
C THR A 710 11.01 59.10 17.01
N GLY A 711 11.26 57.90 16.50
CA GLY A 711 12.05 56.87 17.16
C GLY A 711 11.22 55.90 18.02
N TYR A 712 9.90 56.08 18.13
CA TYR A 712 9.00 55.19 18.85
C TYR A 712 7.88 54.60 17.99
N ASN A 713 7.74 55.05 16.74
CA ASN A 713 6.74 54.49 15.82
C ASN A 713 7.12 53.06 15.46
N ARG A 714 6.12 52.18 15.42
CA ARG A 714 6.28 50.79 15.03
C ARG A 714 5.17 50.38 14.06
N LYS A 715 5.55 49.66 13.02
CA LYS A 715 4.64 49.05 12.05
C LYS A 715 4.92 47.55 11.99
N THR A 716 3.87 46.75 11.89
CA THR A 716 4.02 45.30 11.65
C THR A 716 3.85 45.03 10.17
N VAL A 717 4.63 44.10 9.62
CA VAL A 717 4.53 43.63 8.23
C VAL A 717 4.25 42.14 8.25
N LEU A 718 3.30 41.69 7.43
CA LEU A 718 2.88 40.30 7.27
C LEU A 718 2.97 39.91 5.81
N GLN A 719 3.35 38.68 5.52
CA GLN A 719 3.34 38.09 4.18
C GLN A 719 2.48 36.83 4.16
N PHE A 720 1.66 36.66 3.13
CA PHE A 720 0.90 35.44 2.86
C PHE A 720 1.17 34.98 1.43
N ASP A 721 1.37 33.68 1.24
CA ASP A 721 1.44 33.07 -0.09
C ASP A 721 0.05 32.59 -0.50
N LEU A 722 -0.57 33.30 -1.44
CA LEU A 722 -1.89 32.95 -1.99
C LEU A 722 -1.78 32.23 -3.32
N SER A 723 -0.58 31.79 -3.70
CA SER A 723 -0.37 30.98 -4.89
C SER A 723 -1.20 29.69 -4.80
N GLY A 724 -2.01 29.44 -5.83
CA GLY A 724 -2.88 28.26 -5.87
C GLY A 724 -4.21 28.38 -5.11
N GLN A 725 -4.49 29.50 -4.42
CA GLN A 725 -5.79 29.70 -3.73
C GLN A 725 -6.91 30.16 -4.68
N GLY A 726 -6.57 30.48 -5.94
CA GLY A 726 -7.54 30.88 -6.97
C GLY A 726 -8.28 32.17 -6.60
N ILE A 727 -7.56 33.17 -6.11
CA ILE A 727 -8.12 34.47 -5.69
C ILE A 727 -8.79 35.17 -6.87
N ASP A 728 -10.09 35.44 -6.74
CA ASP A 728 -10.93 36.11 -7.72
C ASP A 728 -11.93 37.07 -7.05
N SER A 729 -12.84 37.68 -7.83
CA SER A 729 -13.83 38.63 -7.33
C SER A 729 -14.87 38.03 -6.38
N THR A 730 -14.95 36.71 -6.24
CA THR A 730 -15.84 36.00 -5.31
C THR A 730 -15.15 35.67 -3.99
N THR A 731 -13.85 35.95 -3.88
CA THR A 731 -13.06 35.61 -2.70
C THR A 731 -13.20 36.69 -1.63
N ASN A 732 -13.76 36.32 -0.48
CA ASN A 732 -13.73 37.12 0.74
C ASN A 732 -12.54 36.70 1.60
N ALA A 733 -11.79 37.66 2.14
CA ALA A 733 -10.58 37.41 2.92
C ALA A 733 -10.61 38.13 4.27
N THR A 734 -10.62 37.36 5.35
CA THR A 734 -10.63 37.86 6.72
C THR A 734 -9.25 37.67 7.36
N LEU A 735 -8.57 38.77 7.66
CA LEU A 735 -7.33 38.74 8.45
C LEU A 735 -7.67 38.59 9.92
N ARG A 736 -7.12 37.57 10.57
CA ARG A 736 -7.25 37.30 12.00
C ARG A 736 -5.92 37.60 12.69
N LEU A 737 -5.96 38.47 13.70
CA LEU A 737 -4.80 38.85 14.51
C LEU A 737 -5.09 38.54 15.98
N HIS A 738 -4.23 37.74 16.63
CA HIS A 738 -4.34 37.49 18.05
C HIS A 738 -3.64 38.60 18.84
N VAL A 739 -4.40 39.31 19.68
CA VAL A 739 -3.90 40.42 20.50
C VAL A 739 -3.22 39.85 21.74
N ARG A 740 -1.91 40.02 21.84
CA ARG A 740 -1.10 39.52 22.97
C ARG A 740 -1.08 40.49 24.15
N ASN A 741 -1.04 41.78 23.87
CA ASN A 741 -1.01 42.82 24.90
C ASN A 741 -1.43 44.17 24.32
N VAL A 742 -2.01 45.02 25.16
CA VAL A 742 -2.41 46.39 24.82
C VAL A 742 -2.02 47.30 25.98
N ASN A 743 -1.41 48.45 25.69
CA ASN A 743 -1.04 49.41 26.74
C ASN A 743 -2.27 50.26 27.17
N SER A 744 -2.08 51.33 27.94
CA SER A 744 -3.11 51.95 28.77
C SER A 744 -3.97 53.06 28.12
N ASP A 745 -3.71 53.48 26.88
CA ASP A 745 -4.68 54.34 26.18
C ASP A 745 -6.01 53.59 25.96
N VAL A 746 -7.10 54.33 25.82
CA VAL A 746 -8.46 53.77 25.72
C VAL A 746 -8.70 52.98 24.44
N GLU A 747 -8.07 53.38 23.33
CA GLU A 747 -8.25 52.75 22.01
C GLU A 747 -7.04 53.03 21.09
N ARG A 748 -6.77 52.12 20.14
CA ARG A 748 -5.90 52.36 18.97
C ARG A 748 -6.63 52.00 17.69
N THR A 749 -6.43 52.79 16.64
CA THR A 749 -6.99 52.49 15.32
C THR A 749 -5.92 51.82 14.47
N VAL A 750 -5.94 50.49 14.42
CA VAL A 750 -5.00 49.71 13.60
C VAL A 750 -5.57 49.55 12.20
N THR A 751 -4.88 50.11 11.22
CA THR A 751 -5.22 50.06 9.80
C THR A 751 -4.35 49.05 9.09
N VAL A 752 -4.95 48.24 8.21
CA VAL A 752 -4.24 47.29 7.35
C VAL A 752 -4.10 47.91 5.97
N SER A 753 -2.90 47.90 5.39
CA SER A 753 -2.65 48.34 4.01
C SER A 753 -1.86 47.29 3.24
N ARG A 754 -2.06 47.19 1.93
CA ARG A 754 -1.23 46.35 1.04
C ARG A 754 0.03 47.12 0.62
N LEU A 755 1.16 46.43 0.65
CA LEU A 755 2.46 46.93 0.19
C LEU A 755 2.68 46.74 -1.32
N ALA A 756 3.48 47.61 -1.93
CA ALA A 756 3.79 47.59 -3.36
C ALA A 756 4.59 46.36 -3.83
N SER A 757 5.38 45.79 -2.93
CA SER A 757 6.24 44.64 -3.19
C SER A 757 6.23 43.71 -1.98
N SER A 758 6.39 42.43 -2.27
CA SER A 758 6.58 41.35 -1.29
C SER A 758 8.03 40.85 -1.26
N ASP A 759 8.95 41.54 -1.93
CA ASP A 759 10.37 41.17 -2.01
C ASP A 759 11.13 41.60 -0.75
N TRP A 760 10.79 41.00 0.39
CA TRP A 760 11.46 41.22 1.66
C TRP A 760 11.61 39.92 2.44
N LEU A 761 12.60 39.92 3.34
CA LEU A 761 12.84 38.83 4.28
C LEU A 761 12.72 39.34 5.71
N GLU A 762 12.20 38.51 6.62
CA GLU A 762 12.12 38.84 8.05
C GLU A 762 13.47 39.28 8.61
N SER A 763 14.58 38.73 8.10
CA SER A 763 15.93 39.06 8.57
C SER A 763 16.43 40.44 8.11
N ASN A 764 15.81 41.08 7.12
CA ASN A 764 16.35 42.30 6.49
C ASN A 764 15.35 43.45 6.30
N ILE A 765 14.06 43.24 6.56
CA ILE A 765 13.06 44.31 6.46
C ILE A 765 13.24 45.33 7.60
N SER A 766 13.33 46.61 7.26
CA SER A 766 13.53 47.70 8.22
C SER A 766 12.61 48.87 7.89
N TRP A 767 12.55 49.88 8.75
CA TRP A 767 11.75 51.07 8.46
C TRP A 767 12.18 51.76 7.17
N ALA A 768 13.49 51.79 6.89
CA ALA A 768 14.07 52.40 5.71
C ALA A 768 13.86 51.58 4.42
N SER A 769 13.74 50.25 4.54
CA SER A 769 13.50 49.35 3.39
C SER A 769 12.04 48.94 3.21
N LEU A 770 11.13 49.43 4.08
CA LEU A 770 9.71 49.12 4.01
C LEU A 770 9.11 49.59 2.67
N PRO A 771 8.53 48.69 1.86
CA PRO A 771 7.84 49.09 0.63
C PRO A 771 6.73 50.11 0.90
N ALA A 772 6.40 50.92 -0.10
CA ALA A 772 5.30 51.88 0.00
C ALA A 772 3.93 51.16 -0.01
N ASN A 773 2.93 51.75 0.62
CA ASN A 773 1.54 51.26 0.56
C ASN A 773 0.96 51.55 -0.83
N VAL A 774 0.29 50.57 -1.43
CA VAL A 774 -0.41 50.72 -2.73
C VAL A 774 -1.93 50.71 -2.61
N ALA A 775 -2.46 50.19 -1.50
CA ALA A 775 -3.88 50.22 -1.19
C ALA A 775 -4.07 50.25 0.32
N THR A 776 -4.91 51.16 0.82
CA THR A 776 -5.29 51.23 2.22
C THR A 776 -6.60 50.49 2.41
N GLY A 777 -6.64 49.58 3.39
CA GLY A 777 -7.80 48.75 3.67
C GLY A 777 -8.53 49.16 4.95
N PRO A 778 -9.21 48.21 5.61
CA PRO A 778 -10.02 48.50 6.79
C PRO A 778 -9.15 48.91 7.99
N SER A 779 -9.82 49.48 8.98
CA SER A 779 -9.25 49.74 10.30
C SER A 779 -10.10 49.10 11.38
N VAL A 780 -9.45 48.69 12.48
CA VAL A 780 -10.10 48.16 13.67
C VAL A 780 -9.67 48.95 14.90
N GLY A 781 -10.63 49.25 15.77
CA GLY A 781 -10.37 49.78 17.11
C GLY A 781 -9.91 48.66 18.04
N ILE A 782 -8.74 48.81 18.67
CA ILE A 782 -8.22 47.86 19.65
C ILE A 782 -8.15 48.53 21.02
N THR A 783 -8.75 47.88 22.01
CA THR A 783 -8.87 48.33 23.38
C THR A 783 -8.19 47.34 24.33
N PRO A 784 -7.94 47.71 25.60
CA PRO A 784 -7.45 46.76 26.60
C PRO A 784 -8.35 45.54 26.83
N ALA A 785 -9.63 45.58 26.42
CA ALA A 785 -10.55 44.45 26.54
C ALA A 785 -10.29 43.34 25.50
N ASP A 786 -9.44 43.60 24.50
CA ASP A 786 -9.14 42.68 23.41
C ASP A 786 -7.92 41.79 23.69
N ILE A 787 -7.26 41.95 24.84
CA ILE A 787 -6.15 41.07 25.26
C ILE A 787 -6.61 39.60 25.26
N ASP A 788 -5.79 38.72 24.69
CA ASP A 788 -6.03 37.29 24.50
C ASP A 788 -7.24 36.97 23.60
N ARG A 789 -7.62 37.89 22.71
CA ARG A 789 -8.68 37.69 21.71
C ARG A 789 -8.17 37.85 20.28
N TRP A 790 -8.92 37.25 19.36
CA TRP A 790 -8.76 37.49 17.93
C TRP A 790 -9.52 38.75 17.54
N VAL A 791 -8.84 39.65 16.82
CA VAL A 791 -9.49 40.72 16.06
C VAL A 791 -9.50 40.33 14.59
N GLU A 792 -10.61 40.60 13.91
CA GLU A 792 -10.86 40.17 12.54
C GLU A 792 -11.14 41.39 11.66
N LEU A 793 -10.51 41.43 10.49
CA LEU A 793 -10.72 42.49 9.50
C LEU A 793 -11.00 41.89 8.13
N ASP A 794 -12.06 42.34 7.47
CA ASP A 794 -12.32 42.04 6.06
C ASP A 794 -11.34 42.84 5.18
N ILE A 795 -10.34 42.14 4.66
CA ILE A 795 -9.30 42.71 3.79
C ILE A 795 -9.46 42.25 2.34
N SER A 796 -10.65 41.84 1.92
CA SER A 796 -10.91 41.32 0.57
C SER A 796 -10.41 42.27 -0.53
N ALA A 797 -10.62 43.57 -0.36
CA ALA A 797 -10.16 44.60 -1.29
C ALA A 797 -8.63 44.76 -1.40
N LEU A 798 -7.87 44.17 -0.47
CA LEU A 798 -6.41 44.17 -0.48
C LEU A 798 -5.83 42.92 -1.16
N MET A 799 -6.63 41.92 -1.50
CA MET A 799 -6.12 40.66 -2.04
C MET A 799 -5.70 40.75 -3.51
N GLN A 800 -4.76 39.89 -3.88
CA GLN A 800 -4.37 39.60 -5.26
C GLN A 800 -3.81 38.18 -5.32
N SER A 801 -3.76 37.59 -6.52
CA SER A 801 -3.11 36.30 -6.71
C SER A 801 -1.61 36.39 -6.46
N GLY A 802 -1.00 35.29 -6.00
CA GLY A 802 0.42 35.22 -5.64
C GLY A 802 0.72 35.67 -4.20
N VAL A 803 1.94 36.17 -3.97
CA VAL A 803 2.37 36.61 -2.64
C VAL A 803 1.82 38.01 -2.36
N VAL A 804 1.25 38.19 -1.16
CA VAL A 804 0.71 39.47 -0.69
C VAL A 804 1.42 39.88 0.59
N SER A 805 1.83 41.15 0.67
CA SER A 805 2.34 41.75 1.90
C SER A 805 1.44 42.85 2.42
N LEU A 806 1.15 42.78 3.72
CA LEU A 806 0.31 43.70 4.45
C LEU A 806 1.15 44.44 5.49
N VAL A 807 0.82 45.70 5.74
CA VAL A 807 1.36 46.48 6.86
C VAL A 807 0.24 46.88 7.81
N LEU A 808 0.50 46.75 9.10
CA LEU A 808 -0.36 47.21 10.19
C LEU A 808 0.22 48.49 10.76
N GLU A 809 -0.60 49.54 10.79
CA GLU A 809 -0.22 50.86 11.29
C GLU A 809 -1.27 51.38 12.26
N ASN A 810 -0.86 52.03 13.35
CA ASN A 810 -1.80 52.78 14.15
C ASN A 810 -1.97 54.17 13.50
N LEU A 811 -3.10 54.39 12.83
CA LEU A 811 -3.41 55.69 12.21
C LEU A 811 -4.18 56.63 13.14
N GLY A 812 -4.50 56.19 14.36
CA GLY A 812 -5.14 56.99 15.41
C GLY A 812 -4.22 58.06 16.03
N SER A 813 -4.52 58.49 17.25
CA SER A 813 -3.74 59.50 17.97
C SER A 813 -2.36 59.00 18.39
N ALA A 814 -1.35 59.86 18.24
CA ALA A 814 0.00 59.56 18.71
C ALA A 814 0.08 59.65 20.24
N SER A 815 0.67 58.65 20.89
CA SER A 815 0.81 58.59 22.35
C SER A 815 1.90 57.61 22.77
N GLY A 816 2.55 57.93 23.90
CA GLY A 816 3.51 57.07 24.58
C GLY A 816 2.96 55.71 25.00
N LYS A 817 1.63 55.58 25.07
CA LYS A 817 0.90 54.39 25.50
C LYS A 817 0.09 53.74 24.38
N SER A 818 0.30 54.12 23.12
CA SER A 818 -0.48 53.65 21.97
C SER A 818 -0.03 52.29 21.42
N ASP A 819 0.85 51.57 22.09
CA ASP A 819 1.33 50.28 21.61
C ASP A 819 0.29 49.18 21.82
N VAL A 820 0.21 48.31 20.81
CA VAL A 820 -0.46 47.02 20.81
C VAL A 820 0.50 45.99 20.28
N SER A 821 0.54 44.81 20.90
CA SER A 821 1.31 43.68 20.41
C SER A 821 0.42 42.52 19.98
N PHE A 822 0.79 41.86 18.89
CA PHE A 822 0.15 40.67 18.37
C PHE A 822 1.09 39.47 18.50
N SER A 823 0.53 38.26 18.50
CA SER A 823 1.30 37.04 18.31
C SER A 823 2.02 37.07 16.95
N SER A 824 3.26 36.57 16.91
CA SER A 824 4.01 36.34 15.67
C SER A 824 3.85 34.90 15.17
N ARG A 825 4.44 34.57 14.02
CA ARG A 825 4.38 33.24 13.40
C ARG A 825 4.97 32.13 14.25
N GLU A 826 5.86 32.45 15.19
CA GLU A 826 6.46 31.50 16.13
C GLU A 826 5.46 31.05 17.22
N SER A 827 4.25 31.61 17.25
CA SER A 827 3.18 31.25 18.18
C SER A 827 2.14 30.32 17.53
N ALA A 828 1.51 29.46 18.34
CA ALA A 828 0.34 28.67 17.92
C ALA A 828 -0.86 29.55 17.50
N GLN A 829 -0.83 30.84 17.84
CA GLN A 829 -1.83 31.85 17.50
C GLN A 829 -1.27 32.88 16.50
N ALA A 830 -0.39 32.45 15.60
CA ALA A 830 0.14 33.25 14.51
C ALA A 830 -0.97 33.95 13.69
N PRO A 831 -0.70 35.12 13.08
CA PRO A 831 -1.62 35.76 12.13
C PRO A 831 -2.09 34.79 11.05
N GLN A 832 -3.39 34.83 10.74
CA GLN A 832 -4.02 33.94 9.77
C GLN A 832 -4.90 34.73 8.82
N LEU A 833 -4.99 34.26 7.58
CA LEU A 833 -5.91 34.77 6.59
C LEU A 833 -6.96 33.71 6.27
N VAL A 834 -8.23 33.98 6.57
CA VAL A 834 -9.34 33.07 6.27
C VAL A 834 -10.01 33.52 4.98
N LEU A 835 -9.92 32.67 3.96
CA LEU A 835 -10.52 32.85 2.64
C LEU A 835 -11.86 32.12 2.61
N SER A 836 -12.91 32.79 2.16
CA SER A 836 -14.21 32.17 1.87
C SER A 836 -14.68 32.62 0.49
N ARG A 837 -15.62 31.90 -0.12
CA ARG A 837 -16.15 32.28 -1.43
C ARG A 837 -17.63 32.60 -1.30
N SER A 838 -18.06 33.77 -1.80
CA SER A 838 -19.48 34.04 -1.98
C SER A 838 -20.02 33.13 -3.08
N GLN A 839 -21.20 32.53 -2.83
CA GLN A 839 -21.90 31.73 -3.83
C GLN A 839 -22.42 32.58 -4.98
#